data_AF-A0A844G627-F1
#
_entry.id   AF-A0A844G627-F1
#
_cell.length_a   1.000
_cell.length_b   1.000
_cell.length_c   1.000
_cell.angle_alpha   90.00
_cell.angle_beta   90.00
_cell.angle_gamma   90.00
#
_symmetry.space_group_name_H-M   'P 1'
#
loop_
_entity.id
_entity.type
_entity.pdbx_description
1 polymer ?
#
loop_
_entity_poly.entity_id
_entity_poly.type
_entity_poly.pdbx_seq_one_letter_code
_entity_poly.pdbx_strand_id
1 'polypeptide(L)'
;MRFYRKLFCMIGLGCLIAASASAGWKEERDFAEKMKKECERSPRQTPYRVNGETIPVEPEFCINIHHLDDKVAANLKKAGIKTVRHTIYWYAVEKTKTPGVYDRNELEKLDKRFADYKKFGLEPLVIVHGNAPGTGFANRQESYERFGKFMAMLAKRYPDVRYFQLWNEMDVAFTDLFGKNAKLPMEERAKCYVEMLKVVTPMIRAANPKAVVVTGGMVDSDEFPHGLYKHGGREYFDVLALHTYGMPLSWSFIGRGARVRKIMDENGDAAKPLWNTEFGASGEGIAQAWGIPKEDPVKSFDERQCDMLTGCMEFNKKAKIYSKYFVYAYHAGSEASKAMKEKLEKQVPGINFNDITFSLVKKDGTPKKFMQRLIDDQSRKKKITQEAGRAKSVDGRLYFRNRPFFPLGLVFGRTDAEMQKAKASGFNSIHQEYSLRDVLPEGPDRIDPAGVRRIRDLHETARRNGMVLFPLLTGHYIPGWLGKTAGPAPADINGAPVGLWFRHSLHHPAYRNALETFWRTVAREVGDDPNAALFVSWNEPAYGLDATPAALNAYRNAMKRQHGSIDAFNKAMGTQFAAFETIVPPAAPDENRKFFYCWFRYNQQAFADFFAWQRSILLAEAPEMKLSGKHPVTALLGDALQVNHIPLQAAAQDIYGCDAYNGSLLHYRDAMEAARSLSGGGPVISYETHAQKGIPPVKPDHAALQMFVQILGGCRGIFFFCNGEQPQFGFYSDKATPPPVREKLEKLFRLIDANQTIFSLPRAKAQIAVLLSDTANLHYGSDPEPPRRDEYAKRVSQTYDLLRNQHFAVDFITESQLAGKLGDYRLLVVPSRSILTDAELELLASYLKNGGKLLAFGKAFDRNEFFEPRGLPPLLGIDRREPAPWNRGQMRLVEVDPALAEQFPTEIIVQEPERVNPLPMEQAIPGYIPESRLDAHRTLAANQDAYPSIVMSNDGRVVYCAFDSLYSTELSQLIGGIVERSLGIPREMRITRPGSPDEAVELLGAVNRCGDETALLFANSGARPGRWEIAVPGVPDGTWRELSSGEAVPVKEGRFSLSLPPYGYAVLTPAR
;
A
#
# COMPACT_ATOMS: atom_id res chain seq x y z
N MET A 1 -38.65 56.63 75.56
CA MET A 1 -38.74 57.67 74.51
C MET A 1 -37.37 57.80 73.89
N ARG A 2 -37.23 57.34 72.65
CA ARG A 2 -37.30 58.18 71.46
C ARG A 2 -36.02 59.00 71.27
N PHE A 3 -35.47 58.79 70.09
CA PHE A 3 -34.81 59.80 69.28
C PHE A 3 -33.38 60.22 69.68
N TYR A 4 -32.52 60.17 68.66
CA TYR A 4 -31.20 60.79 68.56
C TYR A 4 -30.01 60.10 69.26
N ARG A 5 -29.45 59.10 68.54
CA ARG A 5 -28.08 59.24 68.03
C ARG A 5 -28.09 58.93 66.52
N LYS A 6 -28.21 60.00 65.73
CA LYS A 6 -28.05 60.00 64.26
C LYS A 6 -26.57 60.11 63.93
N LEU A 7 -26.18 59.37 62.88
CA LEU A 7 -24.99 59.56 62.05
C LEU A 7 -23.63 59.10 62.63
N PHE A 8 -23.38 57.78 62.59
CA PHE A 8 -22.14 57.11 62.12
C PHE A 8 -22.13 55.63 62.57
N CYS A 9 -22.61 54.73 61.70
CA CYS A 9 -22.25 53.30 61.58
C CYS A 9 -23.18 52.65 60.54
N MET A 10 -22.81 52.74 59.25
CA MET A 10 -23.54 52.12 58.13
C MET A 10 -22.56 51.58 57.09
N ILE A 11 -21.87 50.47 57.37
CA ILE A 11 -21.32 49.52 56.38
C ILE A 11 -21.15 48.16 57.09
N GLY A 12 -21.82 47.10 56.64
CA GLY A 12 -21.50 45.70 57.03
C GLY A 12 -22.66 44.87 57.59
N LEU A 13 -23.40 44.18 56.71
CA LEU A 13 -23.86 42.78 56.90
C LEU A 13 -24.66 42.25 55.68
N GLY A 14 -25.22 43.13 54.85
CA GLY A 14 -25.92 42.75 53.61
C GLY A 14 -25.02 42.29 52.47
N CYS A 15 -23.72 42.59 52.52
CA CYS A 15 -22.74 42.09 51.54
C CYS A 15 -22.23 40.69 51.87
N LEU A 16 -22.44 40.12 53.07
CA LEU A 16 -21.77 38.88 53.48
C LEU A 16 -22.48 37.58 53.06
N ILE A 17 -23.77 37.63 52.66
CA ILE A 17 -24.51 36.44 52.20
C ILE A 17 -24.58 36.37 50.66
N ALA A 18 -24.51 37.52 49.98
CA ALA A 18 -24.24 37.56 48.53
C ALA A 18 -22.74 37.40 48.22
N ALA A 19 -21.84 37.87 49.10
CA ALA A 19 -20.41 37.62 48.95
C ALA A 19 -20.03 36.17 49.24
N SER A 20 -20.65 35.44 50.18
CA SER A 20 -20.26 34.05 50.49
C SER A 20 -20.66 33.05 49.40
N ALA A 21 -21.83 33.21 48.76
CA ALA A 21 -22.19 32.43 47.57
C ALA A 21 -21.39 32.89 46.31
N SER A 22 -20.94 34.15 46.28
CA SER A 22 -20.10 34.68 45.19
C SER A 22 -18.58 34.51 45.37
N ALA A 23 -18.11 34.18 46.57
CA ALA A 23 -16.71 33.98 46.92
C ALA A 23 -16.28 32.53 46.65
N GLY A 24 -17.13 31.56 47.00
CA GLY A 24 -16.83 30.14 46.77
C GLY A 24 -16.66 29.77 45.28
N TRP A 25 -17.46 30.34 44.36
CA TRP A 25 -17.30 30.05 42.93
C TRP A 25 -16.05 30.70 42.32
N LYS A 26 -15.66 31.89 42.80
CA LYS A 26 -14.43 32.55 42.36
C LYS A 26 -13.21 31.78 42.83
N GLU A 27 -13.23 31.32 44.08
CA GLU A 27 -12.20 30.46 44.65
C GLU A 27 -12.08 29.12 43.90
N GLU A 28 -13.20 28.45 43.60
CA GLU A 28 -13.19 27.21 42.81
C GLU A 28 -12.71 27.42 41.37
N ARG A 29 -13.15 28.51 40.71
CA ARG A 29 -12.66 28.90 39.39
C ARG A 29 -11.16 29.16 39.41
N ASP A 30 -10.71 30.04 40.29
CA ASP A 30 -9.32 30.49 40.36
C ASP A 30 -8.41 29.32 40.73
N PHE A 31 -8.89 28.42 41.60
CA PHE A 31 -8.21 27.15 41.90
C PHE A 31 -8.13 26.24 40.67
N ALA A 32 -9.24 25.98 39.98
CA ALA A 32 -9.25 25.13 38.79
C ALA A 32 -8.38 25.70 37.66
N GLU A 33 -8.40 27.02 37.44
CA GLU A 33 -7.55 27.70 36.45
C GLU A 33 -6.06 27.63 36.83
N LYS A 34 -5.74 27.81 38.11
CA LYS A 34 -4.38 27.64 38.62
C LYS A 34 -3.90 26.21 38.42
N MET A 35 -4.67 25.22 38.86
CA MET A 35 -4.35 23.79 38.71
C MET A 35 -4.23 23.39 37.24
N LYS A 36 -5.09 23.92 36.36
CA LYS A 36 -4.99 23.68 34.92
C LYS A 36 -3.60 24.04 34.39
N LYS A 37 -3.13 25.26 34.70
CA LYS A 37 -1.82 25.75 34.25
C LYS A 37 -0.67 24.94 34.85
N GLU A 38 -0.75 24.59 36.12
CA GLU A 38 0.29 23.81 36.80
C GLU A 38 0.39 22.39 36.23
N CYS A 39 -0.73 21.69 36.10
CA CYS A 39 -0.73 20.32 35.61
C CYS A 39 -0.36 20.21 34.11
N GLU A 40 -0.75 21.18 33.26
CA GLU A 40 -0.34 21.20 31.85
C GLU A 40 1.16 21.52 31.67
N ARG A 41 1.77 22.28 32.59
CA ARG A 41 3.21 22.61 32.55
C ARG A 41 4.11 21.47 33.01
N SER A 42 3.61 20.61 33.90
CA SER A 42 4.36 19.50 34.47
C SER A 42 3.59 18.18 34.32
N PRO A 43 3.31 17.75 33.07
CA PRO A 43 2.57 16.54 32.85
C PRO A 43 3.40 15.32 33.25
N ARG A 44 2.71 14.29 33.74
CA ARG A 44 3.36 13.05 34.17
C ARG A 44 4.14 12.40 33.02
N GLN A 45 5.41 12.04 33.28
CA GLN A 45 6.27 11.30 32.34
C GLN A 45 6.54 9.86 32.79
N THR A 46 6.42 9.58 34.09
CA THR A 46 6.72 8.26 34.65
C THR A 46 5.53 7.31 34.48
N PRO A 47 5.70 6.13 33.89
CA PRO A 47 4.64 5.11 33.81
C PRO A 47 4.01 4.76 35.17
N TYR A 48 2.78 4.26 35.14
CA TYR A 48 2.09 3.78 36.35
C TYR A 48 2.48 2.33 36.66
N ARG A 49 2.24 1.91 37.91
CA ARG A 49 2.38 0.52 38.36
C ARG A 49 1.03 0.00 38.86
N VAL A 50 0.60 -1.14 38.33
CA VAL A 50 -0.68 -1.78 38.68
C VAL A 50 -0.48 -3.28 38.72
N ASN A 51 -0.71 -3.90 39.87
CA ASN A 51 -0.53 -5.34 40.09
C ASN A 51 0.80 -5.90 39.52
N GLY A 52 1.92 -5.18 39.75
CA GLY A 52 3.26 -5.53 39.26
C GLY A 52 3.59 -5.12 37.82
N GLU A 53 2.60 -4.69 37.03
CA GLU A 53 2.79 -4.32 35.62
C GLU A 53 3.03 -2.81 35.45
N THR A 54 3.78 -2.45 34.40
CA THR A 54 3.98 -1.06 33.96
C THR A 54 2.88 -0.67 32.97
N ILE A 55 2.15 0.41 33.25
CA ILE A 55 1.12 0.95 32.35
C ILE A 55 1.57 2.32 31.80
N PRO A 56 1.37 2.61 30.49
CA PRO A 56 1.74 3.89 29.88
C PRO A 56 1.07 5.08 30.56
N VAL A 57 1.64 6.27 30.37
CA VAL A 57 1.11 7.52 30.92
C VAL A 57 -0.01 8.12 30.06
N GLU A 58 -0.19 7.61 28.84
CA GLU A 58 -1.19 8.07 27.88
C GLU A 58 -2.61 7.81 28.40
N PRO A 59 -3.42 8.87 28.60
CA PRO A 59 -4.79 8.71 29.10
C PRO A 59 -5.71 8.01 28.12
N GLU A 60 -6.61 7.17 28.65
CA GLU A 60 -7.68 6.52 27.89
C GLU A 60 -9.05 7.11 28.23
N PHE A 61 -9.78 7.56 27.21
CA PHE A 61 -11.18 7.94 27.34
C PHE A 61 -12.07 6.69 27.32
N CYS A 62 -12.92 6.55 28.34
CA CYS A 62 -13.74 5.37 28.59
C CYS A 62 -15.22 5.77 28.73
N ILE A 63 -16.13 4.78 28.66
CA ILE A 63 -17.58 5.03 28.69
C ILE A 63 -18.30 4.00 29.58
N ASN A 64 -19.27 4.42 30.40
CA ASN A 64 -20.15 3.45 31.07
C ASN A 64 -21.29 3.00 30.17
N ILE A 65 -21.72 1.75 30.33
CA ILE A 65 -22.78 1.18 29.50
C ILE A 65 -23.76 0.37 30.34
N HIS A 66 -25.04 0.54 30.05
CA HIS A 66 -26.12 -0.25 30.63
C HIS A 66 -26.63 -1.33 29.65
N HIS A 67 -26.45 -1.11 28.35
CA HIS A 67 -26.83 -2.03 27.28
C HIS A 67 -25.67 -2.24 26.30
N LEU A 68 -25.56 -3.43 25.71
CA LEU A 68 -24.58 -3.77 24.69
C LEU A 68 -25.23 -4.70 23.67
N ASP A 69 -25.18 -4.29 22.41
CA ASP A 69 -25.56 -5.05 21.23
C ASP A 69 -24.55 -4.76 20.10
N ASP A 70 -24.72 -5.39 18.93
CA ASP A 70 -23.82 -5.20 17.79
C ASP A 70 -23.76 -3.72 17.31
N LYS A 71 -24.85 -2.96 17.41
CA LYS A 71 -24.92 -1.54 16.98
C LYS A 71 -24.12 -0.66 17.94
N VAL A 72 -24.30 -0.86 19.24
CA VAL A 72 -23.53 -0.17 20.29
C VAL A 72 -22.05 -0.51 20.15
N ALA A 73 -21.71 -1.80 20.01
CA ALA A 73 -20.32 -2.25 19.84
C ALA A 73 -19.65 -1.63 18.59
N ALA A 74 -20.37 -1.59 17.45
CA ALA A 74 -19.88 -0.97 16.24
C ALA A 74 -19.60 0.53 16.42
N ASN A 75 -20.48 1.26 17.10
CA ASN A 75 -20.29 2.68 17.38
C ASN A 75 -19.12 2.94 18.35
N LEU A 76 -18.98 2.14 19.40
CA LEU A 76 -17.85 2.21 20.32
C LEU A 76 -16.52 1.97 19.58
N LYS A 77 -16.48 0.97 18.70
CA LYS A 77 -15.31 0.68 17.85
C LYS A 77 -14.97 1.84 16.91
N LYS A 78 -15.98 2.46 16.26
CA LYS A 78 -15.78 3.64 15.41
C LYS A 78 -15.22 4.84 16.18
N ALA A 79 -15.63 5.03 17.43
CA ALA A 79 -15.10 6.06 18.32
C ALA A 79 -13.75 5.70 18.98
N GLY A 80 -13.22 4.49 18.74
CA GLY A 80 -11.96 4.03 19.30
C GLY A 80 -12.01 3.71 20.80
N ILE A 81 -13.19 3.43 21.34
CA ILE A 81 -13.40 3.06 22.75
C ILE A 81 -13.05 1.59 22.95
N LYS A 82 -12.25 1.30 23.98
CA LYS A 82 -11.80 -0.07 24.30
C LYS A 82 -12.25 -0.51 25.70
N THR A 83 -12.14 0.38 26.69
CA THR A 83 -12.63 0.11 28.04
C THR A 83 -14.04 0.66 28.28
N VAL A 84 -14.88 -0.16 28.91
CA VAL A 84 -16.26 0.17 29.29
C VAL A 84 -16.51 -0.17 30.76
N ARG A 85 -17.42 0.54 31.43
CA ARG A 85 -17.81 0.23 32.82
C ARG A 85 -19.16 -0.48 32.87
N HIS A 86 -19.24 -1.53 33.70
CA HIS A 86 -20.40 -2.40 33.85
C HIS A 86 -20.81 -2.51 35.33
N THR A 87 -22.08 -2.22 35.62
CA THR A 87 -22.61 -2.24 37.00
C THR A 87 -23.29 -3.55 37.34
N ILE A 88 -22.90 -4.14 38.47
CA ILE A 88 -23.57 -5.27 39.12
C ILE A 88 -24.13 -4.79 40.46
N TYR A 89 -25.45 -4.92 40.63
CA TYR A 89 -26.09 -4.70 41.92
C TYR A 89 -26.03 -5.99 42.74
N TRP A 90 -25.34 -5.97 43.89
CA TRP A 90 -25.16 -7.17 44.69
C TRP A 90 -26.50 -7.74 45.20
N TYR A 91 -27.44 -6.89 45.61
CA TYR A 91 -28.80 -7.31 45.95
C TYR A 91 -29.59 -7.96 44.80
N ALA A 92 -29.23 -7.68 43.54
CA ALA A 92 -29.89 -8.27 42.39
C ALA A 92 -29.40 -9.70 42.14
N VAL A 93 -28.13 -10.00 42.43
CA VAL A 93 -27.56 -11.34 42.22
C VAL A 93 -27.73 -12.21 43.47
N GLU A 94 -27.53 -11.66 44.66
CA GLU A 94 -27.73 -12.36 45.94
C GLU A 94 -28.99 -11.86 46.63
N LYS A 95 -30.15 -12.37 46.18
CA LYS A 95 -31.49 -11.84 46.54
C LYS A 95 -32.01 -12.27 47.92
N THR A 96 -31.32 -13.16 48.63
CA THR A 96 -31.84 -13.75 49.86
C THR A 96 -31.06 -13.28 51.10
N LYS A 97 -31.66 -13.43 52.28
CA LYS A 97 -30.95 -13.21 53.55
C LYS A 97 -29.90 -14.29 53.82
N THR A 98 -29.99 -15.44 53.16
CA THR A 98 -29.05 -16.56 53.29
C THR A 98 -27.79 -16.31 52.46
N PRO A 99 -26.60 -16.22 53.07
CA PRO A 99 -25.35 -16.02 52.35
C PRO A 99 -25.07 -17.10 51.30
N GLY A 100 -24.56 -16.70 50.13
CA GLY A 100 -24.08 -17.61 49.09
C GLY A 100 -25.17 -18.20 48.17
N VAL A 101 -26.41 -17.76 48.31
CA VAL A 101 -27.52 -18.17 47.41
C VAL A 101 -27.67 -17.13 46.30
N TYR A 102 -27.17 -17.47 45.11
CA TYR A 102 -27.18 -16.59 43.93
C TYR A 102 -28.33 -16.91 42.97
N ASP A 103 -28.95 -15.87 42.42
CA ASP A 103 -29.97 -15.98 41.39
C ASP A 103 -29.34 -16.46 40.08
N ARG A 104 -29.78 -17.65 39.63
CA ARG A 104 -29.24 -18.30 38.43
C ARG A 104 -29.49 -17.47 37.16
N ASN A 105 -30.66 -16.85 37.03
CA ASN A 105 -31.01 -16.10 35.83
C ASN A 105 -30.16 -14.82 35.72
N GLU A 106 -29.86 -14.16 36.84
CA GLU A 106 -28.95 -13.01 36.84
C GLU A 106 -27.50 -13.42 36.50
N LEU A 107 -27.04 -14.59 36.98
CA LEU A 107 -25.72 -15.10 36.59
C LEU A 107 -25.64 -15.44 35.09
N GLU A 108 -26.67 -16.05 34.50
CA GLU A 108 -26.71 -16.35 33.07
C GLU A 108 -26.70 -15.08 32.21
N LYS A 109 -27.36 -13.99 32.66
CA LYS A 109 -27.28 -12.67 31.99
C LYS A 109 -25.86 -12.10 32.02
N LEU A 110 -25.15 -12.26 33.14
CA LEU A 110 -23.77 -11.81 33.28
C LEU A 110 -22.83 -12.64 32.40
N ASP A 111 -22.99 -13.97 32.34
CA ASP A 111 -22.21 -14.84 31.45
C ASP A 111 -22.32 -14.38 30.00
N LYS A 112 -23.55 -14.12 29.53
CA LYS A 112 -23.78 -13.61 28.18
C LYS A 112 -23.10 -12.25 27.98
N ARG A 113 -23.22 -11.34 28.95
CA ARG A 113 -22.62 -10.01 28.86
C ARG A 113 -21.09 -10.05 28.78
N PHE A 114 -20.44 -10.90 29.57
CA PHE A 114 -18.98 -11.04 29.52
C PHE A 114 -18.50 -11.75 28.27
N ALA A 115 -19.28 -12.70 27.73
CA ALA A 115 -19.03 -13.27 26.41
C ALA A 115 -19.11 -12.21 25.29
N ASP A 116 -20.07 -11.29 25.36
CA ASP A 116 -20.19 -10.19 24.40
C ASP A 116 -18.98 -9.23 24.48
N TYR A 117 -18.49 -8.89 25.67
CA TYR A 117 -17.27 -8.10 25.80
C TYR A 117 -16.07 -8.76 25.11
N LYS A 118 -15.90 -10.07 25.29
CA LYS A 118 -14.87 -10.85 24.60
C LYS A 118 -15.07 -10.88 23.08
N LYS A 119 -16.31 -11.10 22.62
CA LYS A 119 -16.69 -11.10 21.19
C LYS A 119 -16.30 -9.79 20.50
N PHE A 120 -16.52 -8.67 21.16
CA PHE A 120 -16.28 -7.34 20.58
C PHE A 120 -14.90 -6.75 20.90
N GLY A 121 -14.08 -7.43 21.71
CA GLY A 121 -12.77 -6.94 22.13
C GLY A 121 -12.84 -5.72 23.06
N LEU A 122 -13.86 -5.66 23.92
CA LEU A 122 -14.05 -4.61 24.92
C LEU A 122 -13.56 -5.10 26.29
N GLU A 123 -12.94 -4.21 27.05
CA GLU A 123 -12.43 -4.51 28.39
C GLU A 123 -13.35 -3.91 29.47
N PRO A 124 -14.00 -4.73 30.33
CA PRO A 124 -14.93 -4.22 31.33
C PRO A 124 -14.23 -3.82 32.64
N LEU A 125 -14.55 -2.63 33.15
CA LEU A 125 -14.47 -2.28 34.57
C LEU A 125 -15.75 -2.72 35.26
N VAL A 126 -15.67 -3.77 36.08
CA VAL A 126 -16.84 -4.32 36.78
C VAL A 126 -16.99 -3.63 38.13
N ILE A 127 -18.01 -2.80 38.27
CA ILE A 127 -18.39 -2.21 39.55
C ILE A 127 -19.45 -3.06 40.24
N VAL A 128 -19.26 -3.32 41.53
CA VAL A 128 -20.23 -4.02 42.36
C VAL A 128 -20.65 -3.16 43.55
N HIS A 129 -21.96 -2.94 43.70
CA HIS A 129 -22.51 -2.16 44.83
C HIS A 129 -23.96 -2.54 45.17
N GLY A 130 -24.50 -1.99 46.27
CA GLY A 130 -25.89 -2.18 46.71
C GLY A 130 -26.07 -3.38 47.66
N ASN A 131 -26.55 -3.13 48.86
CA ASN A 131 -26.55 -4.12 49.96
C ASN A 131 -27.45 -5.33 49.67
N ALA A 132 -26.88 -6.55 49.70
CA ALA A 132 -27.69 -7.77 49.71
C ALA A 132 -28.60 -7.82 50.97
N PRO A 133 -29.79 -8.47 50.90
CA PRO A 133 -30.68 -8.55 52.04
C PRO A 133 -30.00 -9.13 53.29
N GLY A 134 -30.22 -8.48 54.44
CA GLY A 134 -29.59 -8.87 55.71
C GLY A 134 -28.19 -8.31 55.93
N THR A 135 -27.69 -7.43 55.06
CA THR A 135 -26.40 -6.73 55.23
C THR A 135 -26.60 -5.25 55.55
N GLY A 136 -25.76 -4.70 56.42
CA GLY A 136 -25.88 -3.31 56.85
C GLY A 136 -24.82 -2.89 57.88
N PHE A 137 -24.88 -1.63 58.31
CA PHE A 137 -23.86 -1.04 59.19
C PHE A 137 -23.76 -1.74 60.56
N ALA A 138 -24.90 -2.20 61.10
CA ALA A 138 -24.97 -2.83 62.41
C ALA A 138 -24.23 -4.18 62.47
N ASN A 139 -24.20 -4.91 61.35
CA ASN A 139 -23.48 -6.18 61.17
C ASN A 139 -22.43 -6.06 60.05
N ARG A 140 -21.71 -4.93 60.04
CA ARG A 140 -20.82 -4.57 58.94
C ARG A 140 -19.67 -5.55 58.75
N GLN A 141 -19.15 -6.16 59.81
CA GLN A 141 -18.03 -7.08 59.70
C GLN A 141 -18.44 -8.38 58.98
N GLU A 142 -19.58 -8.98 59.36
CA GLU A 142 -20.16 -10.13 58.67
C GLU A 142 -20.56 -9.76 57.24
N SER A 143 -21.04 -8.53 57.03
CA SER A 143 -21.39 -8.02 55.72
C SER A 143 -20.17 -7.86 54.80
N TYR A 144 -19.01 -7.42 55.33
CA TYR A 144 -17.75 -7.34 54.58
C TYR A 144 -17.27 -8.71 54.14
N GLU A 145 -17.29 -9.70 55.03
CA GLU A 145 -16.95 -11.08 54.68
C GLU A 145 -17.88 -11.67 53.64
N ARG A 146 -19.19 -11.40 53.76
CA ARG A 146 -20.19 -11.86 52.78
C ARG A 146 -19.96 -11.22 51.41
N PHE A 147 -19.72 -9.91 51.38
CA PHE A 147 -19.36 -9.20 50.15
C PHE A 147 -18.06 -9.73 49.55
N GLY A 148 -17.05 -10.02 50.37
CA GLY A 148 -15.79 -10.62 49.94
C GLY A 148 -15.96 -11.99 49.29
N LYS A 149 -16.81 -12.86 49.85
CA LYS A 149 -17.18 -14.15 49.24
C LYS A 149 -17.88 -13.96 47.90
N PHE A 150 -18.78 -12.99 47.79
CA PHE A 150 -19.45 -12.66 46.53
C PHE A 150 -18.46 -12.16 45.46
N MET A 151 -17.58 -11.23 45.82
CA MET A 151 -16.55 -10.72 44.92
C MET A 151 -15.58 -11.81 44.47
N ALA A 152 -15.16 -12.71 45.38
CA ALA A 152 -14.33 -13.87 45.04
C ALA A 152 -15.04 -14.84 44.09
N MET A 153 -16.36 -15.06 44.26
CA MET A 153 -17.16 -15.85 43.33
C MET A 153 -17.16 -15.23 41.93
N LEU A 154 -17.41 -13.93 41.80
CA LEU A 154 -17.39 -13.23 40.51
C LEU A 154 -16.00 -13.29 39.87
N ALA A 155 -14.94 -13.02 40.64
CA ALA A 155 -13.55 -13.05 40.16
C ALA A 155 -13.13 -14.45 39.67
N LYS A 156 -13.57 -15.50 40.36
CA LYS A 156 -13.34 -16.90 39.94
C LYS A 156 -14.17 -17.29 38.72
N ARG A 157 -15.43 -16.85 38.64
CA ARG A 157 -16.34 -17.16 37.53
C ARG A 157 -15.91 -16.48 36.23
N TYR A 158 -15.37 -15.27 36.32
CA TYR A 158 -14.95 -14.46 35.19
C TYR A 158 -13.44 -14.19 35.22
N PRO A 159 -12.59 -15.21 34.95
CA PRO A 159 -11.13 -15.09 35.05
C PRO A 159 -10.53 -14.10 34.03
N ASP A 160 -11.24 -13.84 32.93
CA ASP A 160 -10.85 -12.87 31.89
C ASP A 160 -11.15 -11.41 32.29
N VAL A 161 -11.94 -11.17 33.35
CA VAL A 161 -12.20 -9.81 33.86
C VAL A 161 -11.05 -9.37 34.76
N ARG A 162 -10.42 -8.26 34.38
CA ARG A 162 -9.25 -7.73 35.09
C ARG A 162 -9.61 -6.73 36.18
N TYR A 163 -10.56 -5.82 35.95
CA TYR A 163 -10.78 -4.67 36.84
C TYR A 163 -12.06 -4.82 37.67
N PHE A 164 -11.92 -4.77 38.99
CA PHE A 164 -13.02 -4.85 39.95
C PHE A 164 -13.09 -3.58 40.79
N GLN A 165 -14.15 -2.80 40.60
CA GLN A 165 -14.46 -1.60 41.38
C GLN A 165 -15.38 -1.94 42.55
N LEU A 166 -14.95 -1.56 43.75
CA LEU A 166 -15.65 -1.88 44.99
C LEU A 166 -16.50 -0.69 45.43
N TRP A 167 -17.81 -0.77 45.22
CA TRP A 167 -18.82 0.24 45.57
C TRP A 167 -18.86 1.50 44.68
N ASN A 168 -19.99 2.22 44.74
CA ASN A 168 -20.24 3.49 44.05
C ASN A 168 -20.61 4.55 45.09
N GLU A 169 -19.91 5.69 45.10
CA GLU A 169 -20.18 6.85 45.98
C GLU A 169 -20.41 6.46 47.44
N MET A 170 -19.61 5.51 47.93
CA MET A 170 -19.77 4.91 49.25
C MET A 170 -19.60 5.89 50.42
N ASP A 171 -18.97 7.03 50.15
CA ASP A 171 -18.74 8.14 51.05
C ASP A 171 -20.04 8.92 51.35
N VAL A 172 -20.95 9.01 50.38
CA VAL A 172 -22.14 9.88 50.46
C VAL A 172 -23.46 9.22 50.06
N ALA A 173 -23.46 8.10 49.34
CA ALA A 173 -24.64 7.53 48.69
C ALA A 173 -24.63 5.99 48.58
N PHE A 174 -25.75 5.45 48.07
CA PHE A 174 -26.03 4.04 47.70
C PHE A 174 -25.84 2.93 48.74
N THR A 175 -25.24 3.21 49.89
CA THR A 175 -25.10 2.26 50.98
C THR A 175 -25.02 2.96 52.33
N ASP A 176 -25.48 2.26 53.37
CA ASP A 176 -25.24 2.63 54.76
C ASP A 176 -24.08 1.83 55.38
N LEU A 177 -23.49 0.89 54.64
CA LEU A 177 -22.51 -0.06 55.16
C LEU A 177 -21.26 0.63 55.77
N PHE A 178 -21.02 1.89 55.40
CA PHE A 178 -19.91 2.71 55.89
C PHE A 178 -20.37 3.87 56.80
N GLY A 179 -21.59 3.82 57.35
CA GLY A 179 -22.04 4.71 58.42
C GLY A 179 -22.65 6.03 57.94
N LYS A 180 -23.23 6.07 56.74
CA LYS A 180 -23.92 7.25 56.20
C LYS A 180 -25.13 7.67 57.04
N ASN A 181 -26.07 6.76 57.27
CA ASN A 181 -27.28 7.00 58.06
C ASN A 181 -26.96 7.09 59.55
N ALA A 182 -25.89 6.41 60.00
CA ALA A 182 -25.28 6.62 61.31
C ALA A 182 -24.60 8.00 61.45
N LYS A 183 -24.55 8.80 60.37
CA LYS A 183 -23.97 10.16 60.32
C LYS A 183 -22.52 10.22 60.83
N LEU A 184 -21.73 9.19 60.56
CA LEU A 184 -20.31 9.22 60.90
C LEU A 184 -19.60 10.37 60.16
N PRO A 185 -18.57 11.00 60.79
CA PRO A 185 -17.66 11.91 60.10
C PRO A 185 -17.02 11.25 58.87
N MET A 186 -16.66 12.04 57.86
CA MET A 186 -16.18 11.50 56.57
C MET A 186 -14.95 10.61 56.72
N GLU A 187 -14.00 11.00 57.57
CA GLU A 187 -12.81 10.20 57.90
C GLU A 187 -13.18 8.82 58.47
N GLU A 188 -14.15 8.74 59.40
CA GLU A 188 -14.60 7.47 59.99
C GLU A 188 -15.36 6.59 58.97
N ARG A 189 -16.03 7.19 57.98
CA ARG A 189 -16.58 6.44 56.84
C ARG A 189 -15.47 5.84 55.98
N ALA A 190 -14.40 6.61 55.73
CA ALA A 190 -13.23 6.12 55.01
C ALA A 190 -12.55 4.97 55.77
N LYS A 191 -12.45 5.06 57.10
CA LYS A 191 -12.00 3.95 57.95
C LYS A 191 -12.83 2.68 57.77
N CYS A 192 -14.16 2.78 57.84
CA CYS A 192 -15.06 1.65 57.62
C CYS A 192 -14.86 1.03 56.23
N TYR A 193 -14.66 1.87 55.20
CA TYR A 193 -14.37 1.39 53.85
C TYR A 193 -13.00 0.68 53.75
N VAL A 194 -11.97 1.19 54.44
CA VAL A 194 -10.65 0.53 54.51
C VAL A 194 -10.73 -0.81 55.25
N GLU A 195 -11.53 -0.93 56.30
CA GLU A 195 -11.81 -2.21 56.98
C GLU A 195 -12.41 -3.24 56.01
N MET A 196 -13.32 -2.81 55.13
CA MET A 196 -13.86 -3.66 54.06
C MET A 196 -12.79 -4.06 53.04
N LEU A 197 -11.97 -3.12 52.56
CA LEU A 197 -10.88 -3.41 51.62
C LEU A 197 -9.90 -4.46 52.17
N LYS A 198 -9.58 -4.38 53.47
CA LYS A 198 -8.71 -5.33 54.17
C LYS A 198 -9.24 -6.76 54.15
N VAL A 199 -10.56 -6.92 54.17
CA VAL A 199 -11.23 -8.24 54.10
C VAL A 199 -11.36 -8.71 52.65
N VAL A 200 -11.80 -7.84 51.76
CA VAL A 200 -12.27 -8.21 50.41
C VAL A 200 -11.13 -8.40 49.42
N THR A 201 -10.13 -7.52 49.43
CA THR A 201 -9.02 -7.55 48.45
C THR A 201 -8.23 -8.86 48.48
N PRO A 202 -7.85 -9.42 49.65
CA PRO A 202 -7.19 -10.73 49.69
C PRO A 202 -8.05 -11.86 49.10
N MET A 203 -9.36 -11.83 49.32
CA MET A 203 -10.28 -12.86 48.78
C MET A 203 -10.40 -12.78 47.26
N ILE A 204 -10.46 -11.57 46.69
CA ILE A 204 -10.44 -11.36 45.24
C ILE A 204 -9.13 -11.87 44.63
N ARG A 205 -7.98 -11.47 45.20
CA ARG A 205 -6.66 -11.85 44.68
C ARG A 205 -6.41 -13.36 44.77
N ALA A 206 -6.92 -14.02 45.81
CA ALA A 206 -6.88 -15.48 45.92
C ALA A 206 -7.71 -16.18 44.83
N ALA A 207 -8.86 -15.60 44.47
CA ALA A 207 -9.72 -16.14 43.40
C ALA A 207 -9.20 -15.84 41.99
N ASN A 208 -8.61 -14.65 41.79
CA ASN A 208 -8.01 -14.22 40.53
C ASN A 208 -6.74 -13.38 40.80
N PRO A 209 -5.54 -13.96 40.69
CA PRO A 209 -4.27 -13.25 40.92
C PRO A 209 -4.00 -12.08 39.96
N LYS A 210 -4.68 -12.04 38.80
CA LYS A 210 -4.57 -10.96 37.81
C LYS A 210 -5.52 -9.79 38.11
N ALA A 211 -6.42 -9.94 39.07
CA ALA A 211 -7.40 -8.92 39.41
C ALA A 211 -6.73 -7.63 39.89
N VAL A 212 -7.21 -6.51 39.35
CA VAL A 212 -6.85 -5.16 39.72
C VAL A 212 -8.00 -4.58 40.51
N VAL A 213 -7.73 -4.23 41.77
CA VAL A 213 -8.75 -3.68 42.68
C VAL A 213 -8.81 -2.16 42.53
N VAL A 214 -9.97 -1.67 42.15
CA VAL A 214 -10.28 -0.25 42.00
C VAL A 214 -11.14 0.18 43.19
N THR A 215 -10.80 1.29 43.87
CA THR A 215 -11.67 1.79 44.94
C THR A 215 -13.03 2.21 44.39
N GLY A 216 -14.03 2.33 45.26
CA GLY A 216 -15.29 2.95 44.86
C GLY A 216 -15.08 4.38 44.39
N GLY A 217 -15.91 4.80 43.43
CA GLY A 217 -15.85 6.15 42.90
C GLY A 217 -16.42 7.10 43.93
N MET A 218 -15.54 7.81 44.64
CA MET A 218 -15.93 8.73 45.72
C MET A 218 -16.35 10.09 45.19
N VAL A 219 -17.20 10.82 45.91
CA VAL A 219 -17.61 12.19 45.57
C VAL A 219 -16.74 13.21 46.30
N ASP A 220 -16.44 12.94 47.56
CA ASP A 220 -15.51 13.71 48.38
C ASP A 220 -14.08 13.60 47.82
N SER A 221 -13.41 14.74 47.75
CA SER A 221 -12.07 14.85 47.13
C SER A 221 -10.99 15.26 48.12
N ASP A 222 -11.29 15.21 49.42
CA ASP A 222 -10.42 15.74 50.48
C ASP A 222 -10.40 14.81 51.71
N GLU A 223 -11.40 14.90 52.59
CA GLU A 223 -11.45 14.16 53.86
C GLU A 223 -11.46 12.63 53.67
N PHE A 224 -12.22 12.12 52.69
CA PHE A 224 -12.33 10.68 52.44
C PHE A 224 -11.04 10.07 51.89
N PRO A 225 -10.39 10.63 50.83
CA PRO A 225 -9.06 10.20 50.42
C PRO A 225 -8.01 10.26 51.55
N HIS A 226 -8.01 11.34 52.35
CA HIS A 226 -7.11 11.46 53.50
C HIS A 226 -7.36 10.36 54.54
N GLY A 227 -8.61 10.09 54.90
CA GLY A 227 -8.98 9.00 55.79
C GLY A 227 -8.60 7.62 55.24
N LEU A 228 -8.78 7.42 53.93
CA LEU A 228 -8.41 6.17 53.25
C LEU A 228 -6.91 5.86 53.39
N TYR A 229 -6.04 6.86 53.22
CA TYR A 229 -4.61 6.69 53.45
C TYR A 229 -4.26 6.57 54.94
N LYS A 230 -4.83 7.42 55.80
CA LYS A 230 -4.58 7.45 57.25
C LYS A 230 -4.85 6.10 57.93
N HIS A 231 -5.88 5.38 57.49
CA HIS A 231 -6.24 4.07 58.05
C HIS A 231 -5.58 2.87 57.36
N GLY A 232 -4.61 3.12 56.47
CA GLY A 232 -3.80 2.09 55.83
C GLY A 232 -4.47 1.42 54.62
N GLY A 233 -5.33 2.14 53.90
CA GLY A 233 -6.01 1.64 52.69
C GLY A 233 -5.06 1.40 51.51
N ARG A 234 -3.91 2.08 51.47
CA ARG A 234 -2.92 2.02 50.39
C ARG A 234 -2.62 0.60 49.91
N GLU A 235 -2.41 -0.37 50.79
CA GLU A 235 -1.99 -1.73 50.38
C GLU A 235 -3.11 -2.58 49.76
N TYR A 236 -4.36 -2.11 49.84
CA TYR A 236 -5.56 -2.90 49.53
C TYR A 236 -6.32 -2.44 48.27
N PHE A 237 -5.74 -1.53 47.49
CA PHE A 237 -6.21 -1.19 46.15
C PHE A 237 -5.03 -0.97 45.19
N ASP A 238 -5.29 -1.13 43.91
CA ASP A 238 -4.33 -0.91 42.82
C ASP A 238 -4.60 0.42 42.08
N VAL A 239 -5.85 0.88 42.12
CA VAL A 239 -6.31 2.11 41.46
C VAL A 239 -7.23 2.90 42.39
N LEU A 240 -6.99 4.20 42.54
CA LEU A 240 -7.93 5.09 43.24
C LEU A 240 -8.95 5.66 42.24
N ALA A 241 -10.23 5.64 42.59
CA ALA A 241 -11.32 6.15 41.76
C ALA A 241 -12.04 7.35 42.40
N LEU A 242 -12.47 8.29 41.55
CA LEU A 242 -13.16 9.53 41.94
C LEU A 242 -14.27 9.85 40.94
N HIS A 243 -15.33 10.51 41.39
CA HIS A 243 -16.37 11.14 40.56
C HIS A 243 -16.22 12.65 40.56
N THR A 244 -16.35 13.28 39.39
CA THR A 244 -16.05 14.72 39.23
C THR A 244 -17.18 15.53 38.62
N TYR A 245 -18.40 15.24 39.06
CA TYR A 245 -19.56 16.05 38.71
C TYR A 245 -19.46 17.48 39.24
N GLY A 246 -19.99 18.41 38.45
CA GLY A 246 -20.04 19.85 38.75
C GLY A 246 -20.35 20.68 37.51
N MET A 247 -20.84 21.90 37.68
CA MET A 247 -21.03 22.87 36.60
C MET A 247 -20.36 24.21 36.99
N PRO A 248 -19.41 24.73 36.18
CA PRO A 248 -18.85 24.17 34.95
C PRO A 248 -18.09 22.85 35.16
N LEU A 249 -18.29 21.87 34.26
CA LEU A 249 -17.71 20.51 34.36
C LEU A 249 -16.17 20.51 34.43
N SER A 250 -15.52 21.44 33.75
CA SER A 250 -14.06 21.53 33.74
C SER A 250 -13.49 21.88 35.12
N TRP A 251 -14.20 22.66 35.94
CA TRP A 251 -13.70 23.06 37.25
C TRP A 251 -13.65 21.88 38.22
N SER A 252 -14.73 21.09 38.28
CA SER A 252 -14.77 19.88 39.11
C SER A 252 -13.81 18.80 38.61
N PHE A 253 -13.73 18.60 37.29
CA PHE A 253 -12.82 17.63 36.67
C PHE A 253 -11.34 17.96 36.96
N ILE A 254 -10.95 19.22 36.86
CA ILE A 254 -9.56 19.65 37.10
C ILE A 254 -9.25 19.72 38.59
N GLY A 255 -10.08 20.46 39.35
CA GLY A 255 -9.80 20.80 40.74
C GLY A 255 -9.80 19.57 41.65
N ARG A 256 -10.82 18.71 41.55
CA ARG A 256 -10.90 17.50 42.38
C ARG A 256 -9.83 16.48 42.00
N GLY A 257 -9.53 16.34 40.71
CA GLY A 257 -8.45 15.50 40.21
C GLY A 257 -7.08 15.90 40.74
N ALA A 258 -6.75 17.19 40.65
CA ALA A 258 -5.49 17.73 41.15
C ALA A 258 -5.37 17.57 42.67
N ARG A 259 -6.46 17.82 43.43
CA ARG A 259 -6.48 17.64 44.89
C ARG A 259 -6.21 16.20 45.28
N VAL A 260 -6.96 15.25 44.73
CA VAL A 260 -6.77 13.83 45.04
C VAL A 260 -5.40 13.34 44.58
N ARG A 261 -4.92 13.77 43.41
CA ARG A 261 -3.58 13.41 42.94
C ARG A 261 -2.50 13.86 43.91
N LYS A 262 -2.60 15.08 44.43
CA LYS A 262 -1.70 15.61 45.45
C LYS A 262 -1.75 14.78 46.73
N ILE A 263 -2.94 14.42 47.22
CA ILE A 263 -3.10 13.56 48.41
C ILE A 263 -2.42 12.21 48.20
N MET A 264 -2.63 11.57 47.05
CA MET A 264 -1.97 10.30 46.73
C MET A 264 -0.44 10.44 46.71
N ASP A 265 0.09 11.54 46.18
CA ASP A 265 1.53 11.79 46.09
C ASP A 265 2.15 12.05 47.47
N GLU A 266 1.48 12.83 48.32
CA GLU A 266 1.88 13.09 49.71
C GLU A 266 1.90 11.81 50.57
N ASN A 267 1.09 10.82 50.22
CA ASN A 267 1.06 9.51 50.86
C ASN A 267 1.95 8.46 50.16
N GLY A 268 2.85 8.92 49.28
CA GLY A 268 3.84 8.09 48.57
C GLY A 268 3.26 7.14 47.53
N ASP A 269 2.02 7.36 47.07
CA ASP A 269 1.26 6.51 46.15
C ASP A 269 1.24 7.07 44.71
N ALA A 270 2.29 7.85 44.39
CA ALA A 270 2.48 8.49 43.10
C ALA A 270 2.60 7.50 41.93
N ALA A 271 2.96 6.23 42.19
CA ALA A 271 3.08 5.20 41.16
C ALA A 271 1.72 4.63 40.70
N LYS A 272 0.67 4.74 41.52
CA LYS A 272 -0.64 4.18 41.19
C LYS A 272 -1.49 5.16 40.37
N PRO A 273 -2.30 4.63 39.44
CA PRO A 273 -3.19 5.45 38.64
C PRO A 273 -4.35 6.04 39.47
N LEU A 274 -4.76 7.24 39.08
CA LEU A 274 -6.03 7.85 39.46
C LEU A 274 -7.01 7.68 38.29
N TRP A 275 -8.19 7.13 38.56
CA TRP A 275 -9.28 6.99 37.58
C TRP A 275 -10.44 7.90 37.94
N ASN A 276 -11.03 8.51 36.91
CA ASN A 276 -12.29 9.22 37.04
C ASN A 276 -13.40 8.31 36.54
N THR A 277 -14.10 7.60 37.42
CA THR A 277 -15.02 6.53 37.01
C THR A 277 -16.39 7.05 36.59
N GLU A 278 -16.70 8.32 36.88
CA GLU A 278 -17.89 9.01 36.40
C GLU A 278 -17.69 10.53 36.31
N PHE A 279 -17.93 11.09 35.13
CA PHE A 279 -18.10 12.52 34.91
C PHE A 279 -19.03 12.78 33.72
N GLY A 280 -19.62 13.97 33.63
CA GLY A 280 -20.40 14.34 32.45
C GLY A 280 -21.21 15.60 32.64
N ALA A 281 -21.89 16.00 31.57
CA ALA A 281 -22.85 17.09 31.58
C ALA A 281 -24.19 16.60 30.99
N SER A 282 -25.31 17.00 31.57
CA SER A 282 -26.65 16.84 30.99
C SER A 282 -27.22 18.22 30.66
N GLY A 283 -28.10 18.29 29.65
CA GLY A 283 -28.88 19.49 29.36
C GLY A 283 -29.71 19.96 30.55
N GLU A 284 -30.17 19.02 31.38
CA GLU A 284 -30.86 19.29 32.65
C GLU A 284 -29.95 20.04 33.63
N GLY A 285 -28.71 19.57 33.82
CA GLY A 285 -27.72 20.23 34.67
C GLY A 285 -27.28 21.59 34.11
N ILE A 286 -27.17 21.72 32.79
CA ILE A 286 -26.86 22.98 32.10
C ILE A 286 -27.99 23.99 32.29
N ALA A 287 -29.25 23.56 32.14
CA ALA A 287 -30.44 24.39 32.35
C ALA A 287 -30.56 24.86 33.81
N GLN A 288 -30.18 24.00 34.76
CA GLN A 288 -30.13 24.35 36.17
C GLN A 288 -29.04 25.39 36.47
N ALA A 289 -27.86 25.26 35.87
CA ALA A 289 -26.73 26.13 36.13
C ALA A 289 -26.85 27.52 35.47
N TRP A 290 -27.31 27.59 34.22
CA TRP A 290 -27.29 28.82 33.42
C TRP A 290 -28.62 29.20 32.76
N GLY A 291 -29.69 28.50 33.09
CA GLY A 291 -31.01 28.71 32.49
C GLY A 291 -31.18 27.99 31.16
N ILE A 292 -32.44 27.95 30.69
CA ILE A 292 -32.81 27.34 29.40
C ILE A 292 -32.49 28.36 28.30
N PRO A 293 -31.71 27.99 27.26
CA PRO A 293 -31.45 28.85 26.12
C PRO A 293 -32.76 29.32 25.44
N LYS A 294 -32.76 30.52 24.86
CA LYS A 294 -33.96 31.08 24.20
C LYS A 294 -34.21 30.49 22.81
N GLU A 295 -33.16 30.15 22.09
CA GLU A 295 -33.20 29.60 20.73
C GLU A 295 -32.65 28.18 20.73
N ASP A 296 -33.37 27.26 20.08
CA ASP A 296 -33.07 25.83 19.94
C ASP A 296 -32.40 25.17 21.18
N PRO A 297 -33.14 25.04 22.31
CA PRO A 297 -32.57 24.61 23.58
C PRO A 297 -31.92 23.23 23.51
N VAL A 298 -32.54 22.28 22.80
CA VAL A 298 -32.04 20.90 22.68
C VAL A 298 -30.70 20.87 21.95
N LYS A 299 -30.57 21.60 20.84
CA LYS A 299 -29.30 21.74 20.12
C LYS A 299 -28.24 22.43 20.97
N SER A 300 -28.61 23.51 21.68
CA SER A 300 -27.68 24.22 22.55
C SER A 300 -27.17 23.35 23.71
N PHE A 301 -28.01 22.46 24.25
CA PHE A 301 -27.58 21.49 25.26
C PHE A 301 -26.58 20.47 24.70
N ASP A 302 -26.82 19.93 23.51
CA ASP A 302 -25.88 19.01 22.82
C ASP A 302 -24.52 19.70 22.54
N GLU A 303 -24.55 20.94 22.04
CA GLU A 303 -23.36 21.75 21.81
C GLU A 303 -22.55 21.99 23.08
N ARG A 304 -23.20 22.46 24.15
CA ARG A 304 -22.54 22.73 25.43
C ARG A 304 -22.02 21.46 26.10
N GLN A 305 -22.75 20.34 25.99
CA GLN A 305 -22.26 19.03 26.45
C GLN A 305 -20.98 18.65 25.70
N CYS A 306 -20.96 18.79 24.37
CA CYS A 306 -19.79 18.52 23.55
C CYS A 306 -18.60 19.39 23.95
N ASP A 307 -18.77 20.70 24.06
CA ASP A 307 -17.70 21.64 24.41
C ASP A 307 -17.07 21.32 25.77
N MET A 308 -17.90 21.02 26.78
CA MET A 308 -17.42 20.68 28.12
C MET A 308 -16.63 19.38 28.14
N LEU A 309 -17.14 18.33 27.50
CA LEU A 309 -16.48 17.03 27.44
C LEU A 309 -15.17 17.11 26.65
N THR A 310 -15.18 17.82 25.52
CA THR A 310 -13.97 18.09 24.74
C THR A 310 -12.94 18.86 25.56
N GLY A 311 -13.36 19.89 26.30
CA GLY A 311 -12.46 20.65 27.16
C GLY A 311 -11.77 19.80 28.23
N CYS A 312 -12.49 18.88 28.87
CA CYS A 312 -11.92 17.95 29.85
C CYS A 312 -10.97 16.93 29.20
N MET A 313 -11.33 16.41 28.02
CA MET A 313 -10.52 15.45 27.26
C MET A 313 -9.19 16.06 26.83
N GLU A 314 -9.21 17.27 26.25
CA GLU A 314 -8.01 17.97 25.80
C GLU A 314 -7.10 18.37 26.96
N PHE A 315 -7.69 18.81 28.08
CA PHE A 315 -6.95 19.05 29.31
C PHE A 315 -6.23 17.77 29.77
N ASN A 316 -6.96 16.65 29.93
CA ASN A 316 -6.35 15.44 30.48
C ASN A 316 -5.30 14.84 29.55
N LYS A 317 -5.48 14.95 28.23
CA LYS A 317 -4.47 14.54 27.25
C LYS A 317 -3.14 15.27 27.43
N LYS A 318 -3.17 16.55 27.84
CA LYS A 318 -1.99 17.35 28.14
C LYS A 318 -1.45 17.06 29.54
N ALA A 319 -2.31 17.17 30.55
CA ALA A 319 -1.92 17.12 31.96
C ALA A 319 -1.64 15.70 32.49
N LYS A 320 -2.24 14.66 31.88
CA LYS A 320 -2.10 13.24 32.24
C LYS A 320 -2.39 12.97 33.73
N ILE A 321 -3.44 13.59 34.28
CA ILE A 321 -3.87 13.40 35.68
C ILE A 321 -4.55 12.05 35.85
N TYR A 322 -5.51 11.76 34.97
CA TYR A 322 -6.23 10.50 34.95
C TYR A 322 -5.67 9.57 33.88
N SER A 323 -5.34 8.34 34.24
CA SER A 323 -4.97 7.32 33.24
C SER A 323 -6.19 6.74 32.53
N LYS A 324 -7.34 6.64 33.21
CA LYS A 324 -8.65 6.36 32.60
C LYS A 324 -9.71 7.31 33.14
N TYR A 325 -10.61 7.76 32.27
CA TYR A 325 -11.69 8.68 32.63
C TYR A 325 -12.97 8.33 31.86
N PHE A 326 -14.03 8.07 32.61
CA PHE A 326 -15.26 7.44 32.16
C PHE A 326 -16.39 8.47 32.12
N VAL A 327 -16.87 8.77 30.92
CA VAL A 327 -18.09 9.57 30.79
C VAL A 327 -19.31 8.77 31.27
N TYR A 328 -20.27 9.47 31.86
CA TYR A 328 -21.35 8.85 32.63
C TYR A 328 -22.05 7.70 31.94
N ALA A 329 -22.49 7.82 30.69
CA ALA A 329 -23.00 6.66 29.96
C ALA A 329 -23.15 6.88 28.46
N TYR A 330 -23.08 5.78 27.70
CA TYR A 330 -23.53 5.72 26.31
C TYR A 330 -25.05 6.02 26.24
N HIS A 331 -25.86 5.32 27.04
CA HIS A 331 -27.30 5.56 27.23
C HIS A 331 -27.60 5.97 28.67
N ALA A 332 -28.32 7.07 28.89
CA ALA A 332 -28.72 7.52 30.23
C ALA A 332 -30.16 7.99 30.27
N GLY A 333 -30.87 7.68 31.36
CA GLY A 333 -32.18 8.23 31.67
C GLY A 333 -32.08 9.65 32.24
N SER A 334 -33.23 10.33 32.33
CA SER A 334 -33.33 11.69 32.87
C SER A 334 -33.35 11.68 34.39
N GLU A 335 -32.54 12.55 34.98
CA GLU A 335 -32.38 12.70 36.44
C GLU A 335 -32.97 14.02 36.97
N ALA A 336 -33.59 14.84 36.10
CA ALA A 336 -34.23 16.08 36.53
C ALA A 336 -35.32 15.86 37.58
N SER A 337 -35.39 16.79 38.54
CA SER A 337 -36.48 16.89 39.50
C SER A 337 -37.81 17.16 38.78
N LYS A 338 -38.94 16.79 39.42
CA LYS A 338 -40.28 17.03 38.88
C LYS A 338 -40.49 18.49 38.45
N ALA A 339 -40.08 19.44 39.29
CA ALA A 339 -40.18 20.87 39.00
C ALA A 339 -39.32 21.30 37.80
N MET A 340 -38.14 20.71 37.62
CA MET A 340 -37.30 21.00 36.46
C MET A 340 -37.88 20.42 35.17
N LYS A 341 -38.47 19.22 35.23
CA LYS A 341 -39.19 18.62 34.09
C LYS A 341 -40.37 19.48 33.65
N GLU A 342 -41.22 19.89 34.59
CA GLU A 342 -42.35 20.79 34.32
C GLU A 342 -41.89 22.14 33.73
N LYS A 343 -40.77 22.69 34.23
CA LYS A 343 -40.18 23.93 33.69
C LYS A 343 -39.67 23.75 32.25
N LEU A 344 -38.98 22.64 31.97
CA LEU A 344 -38.44 22.33 30.63
C LEU A 344 -39.57 22.06 29.64
N GLU A 345 -40.61 21.30 30.01
CA GLU A 345 -41.77 21.04 29.17
C GLU A 345 -42.53 22.32 28.81
N LYS A 346 -42.66 23.25 29.76
CA LYS A 346 -43.33 24.53 29.53
C LYS A 346 -42.55 25.45 28.59
N GLN A 347 -41.23 25.48 28.68
CA GLN A 347 -40.38 26.38 27.88
C GLN A 347 -39.88 25.75 26.57
N VAL A 348 -39.93 24.41 26.47
CA VAL A 348 -39.52 23.62 25.31
C VAL A 348 -40.62 22.59 25.01
N PRO A 349 -41.72 23.00 24.35
CA PRO A 349 -42.84 22.09 24.07
C PRO A 349 -42.39 20.86 23.27
N GLY A 350 -42.79 19.67 23.71
CA GLY A 350 -42.44 18.40 23.05
C GLY A 350 -41.02 17.90 23.31
N ILE A 351 -40.31 18.43 24.32
CA ILE A 351 -38.96 18.00 24.65
C ILE A 351 -38.88 16.49 24.94
N ASN A 352 -37.97 15.80 24.25
CA ASN A 352 -37.62 14.43 24.55
C ASN A 352 -36.46 14.42 25.56
N PHE A 353 -36.76 14.10 26.81
CA PHE A 353 -35.77 14.11 27.88
C PHE A 353 -34.55 13.23 27.61
N ASN A 354 -34.71 12.10 26.90
CA ASN A 354 -33.59 11.21 26.54
C ASN A 354 -32.52 11.90 25.69
N ASP A 355 -32.89 12.93 24.92
CA ASP A 355 -31.96 13.65 24.05
C ASP A 355 -31.17 14.72 24.78
N ILE A 356 -31.54 15.06 26.02
CA ILE A 356 -30.86 16.06 26.86
C ILE A 356 -30.24 15.48 28.13
N THR A 357 -30.23 14.15 28.31
CA THR A 357 -29.55 13.51 29.45
C THR A 357 -28.03 13.48 29.27
N PHE A 358 -27.33 12.89 30.23
CA PHE A 358 -25.92 12.52 30.12
C PHE A 358 -25.58 11.54 28.98
N SER A 359 -26.58 10.97 28.30
CA SER A 359 -26.38 10.04 27.19
C SER A 359 -25.58 10.70 26.06
N LEU A 360 -24.67 9.93 25.46
CA LEU A 360 -23.91 10.33 24.27
C LEU A 360 -24.58 9.99 22.94
N VAL A 361 -25.79 9.43 22.98
CA VAL A 361 -26.63 9.17 21.82
C VAL A 361 -28.06 9.64 22.09
N LYS A 362 -28.81 9.91 21.03
CA LYS A 362 -30.24 10.23 21.12
C LYS A 362 -31.06 8.97 21.34
N LYS A 363 -32.36 9.13 21.60
CA LYS A 363 -33.31 8.02 21.82
C LYS A 363 -33.33 6.99 20.69
N ASP A 364 -33.15 7.43 19.44
CA ASP A 364 -33.09 6.57 18.24
C ASP A 364 -31.72 5.86 18.04
N GLY A 365 -30.77 6.12 18.94
CA GLY A 365 -29.40 5.60 18.88
C GLY A 365 -28.47 6.35 17.92
N THR A 366 -28.87 7.53 17.42
CA THR A 366 -27.96 8.39 16.66
C THR A 366 -26.94 9.07 17.58
N PRO A 367 -25.65 9.15 17.19
CA PRO A 367 -24.63 9.87 17.97
C PRO A 367 -24.98 11.33 18.22
N LYS A 368 -24.82 11.79 19.47
CA LYS A 368 -24.78 13.23 19.79
C LYS A 368 -23.44 13.84 19.35
N LYS A 369 -23.33 15.17 19.34
CA LYS A 369 -22.16 15.88 18.75
C LYS A 369 -20.83 15.38 19.29
N PHE A 370 -20.72 15.15 20.60
CA PHE A 370 -19.48 14.67 21.20
C PHE A 370 -19.09 13.26 20.70
N MET A 371 -20.05 12.33 20.65
CA MET A 371 -19.82 10.98 20.16
C MET A 371 -19.49 10.98 18.66
N GLN A 372 -20.18 11.81 17.88
CA GLN A 372 -19.88 11.98 16.46
C GLN A 372 -18.45 12.52 16.26
N ARG A 373 -18.05 13.52 17.04
CA ARG A 373 -16.68 14.06 17.03
C ARG A 373 -15.64 12.98 17.32
N LEU A 374 -15.87 12.09 18.29
CA LEU A 374 -14.95 10.97 18.56
C LEU A 374 -14.81 10.03 17.35
N ILE A 375 -15.94 9.72 16.68
CA ILE A 375 -15.95 8.89 15.46
C ILE A 375 -15.17 9.59 14.32
N ASP A 376 -15.40 10.88 14.14
CA ASP A 376 -14.76 11.67 13.08
C ASP A 376 -13.26 11.83 13.32
N ASP A 377 -12.85 12.10 14.56
CA ASP A 377 -11.44 12.21 14.96
C ASP A 377 -10.67 10.89 14.73
N GLN A 378 -11.28 9.75 15.05
CA GLN A 378 -10.68 8.45 14.77
C GLN A 378 -10.58 8.18 13.27
N SER A 379 -11.62 8.52 12.51
CA SER A 379 -11.64 8.38 11.05
C SER A 379 -10.56 9.24 10.40
N ARG A 380 -10.37 10.47 10.87
CA ARG A 380 -9.32 11.38 10.40
C ARG A 380 -7.91 10.90 10.75
N LYS A 381 -7.68 10.45 11.98
CA LYS A 381 -6.39 9.85 12.38
C LYS A 381 -6.04 8.64 11.54
N LYS A 382 -7.03 7.79 11.26
CA LYS A 382 -6.91 6.63 10.39
C LYS A 382 -6.50 7.04 8.97
N LYS A 383 -7.18 8.04 8.39
CA LYS A 383 -6.85 8.58 7.07
C LYS A 383 -5.43 9.17 6.98
N ILE A 384 -5.02 10.00 7.95
CA ILE A 384 -3.66 10.60 7.99
C ILE A 384 -2.58 9.52 8.10
N THR A 385 -2.80 8.52 8.96
CA THR A 385 -1.85 7.41 9.15
C THR A 385 -1.77 6.53 7.89
N GLN A 386 -2.87 6.40 7.15
CA GLN A 386 -2.93 5.67 5.88
C GLN A 386 -2.23 6.43 4.76
N GLU A 387 -2.51 7.71 4.55
CA GLU A 387 -1.87 8.53 3.50
C GLU A 387 -0.34 8.62 3.71
N ALA A 388 0.11 8.72 4.96
CA ALA A 388 1.53 8.70 5.31
C ALA A 388 2.17 7.30 5.21
N GLY A 389 1.39 6.27 4.84
CA GLY A 389 1.76 4.86 4.87
C GLY A 389 1.87 4.18 3.50
N ARG A 390 1.53 4.83 2.39
CA ARG A 390 1.29 4.14 1.10
C ARG A 390 2.43 4.25 0.10
N ALA A 391 2.48 3.29 -0.83
CA ALA A 391 3.31 3.37 -2.00
C ALA A 391 2.76 4.44 -2.97
N LYS A 392 3.64 5.18 -3.64
CA LYS A 392 3.30 6.04 -4.77
C LYS A 392 4.49 6.20 -5.70
N SER A 393 4.23 6.44 -6.98
CA SER A 393 5.26 6.89 -7.91
C SER A 393 5.14 8.39 -8.14
N VAL A 394 6.26 9.10 -8.07
CA VAL A 394 6.38 10.52 -8.39
C VAL A 394 7.62 10.68 -9.26
N ASP A 395 7.47 11.25 -10.45
CA ASP A 395 8.55 11.46 -11.43
C ASP A 395 9.38 10.20 -11.71
N GLY A 396 8.72 9.04 -11.83
CA GLY A 396 9.37 7.75 -12.08
C GLY A 396 10.02 7.09 -10.85
N ARG A 397 10.02 7.76 -9.70
CA ARG A 397 10.60 7.26 -8.45
C ARG A 397 9.53 6.66 -7.53
N LEU A 398 9.83 5.52 -6.94
CA LEU A 398 8.96 4.87 -5.96
C LEU A 398 9.18 5.47 -4.56
N TYR A 399 8.08 5.80 -3.90
CA TYR A 399 8.03 6.26 -2.52
C TYR A 399 7.16 5.33 -1.69
N PHE A 400 7.56 5.08 -0.45
CA PHE A 400 6.73 4.47 0.58
C PHE A 400 6.91 5.28 1.86
N ARG A 401 5.80 5.59 2.54
CA ARG A 401 5.82 6.50 3.71
C ARG A 401 6.45 7.87 3.45
N ASN A 402 6.19 8.42 2.25
CA ASN A 402 6.77 9.68 1.76
C ASN A 402 8.31 9.71 1.76
N ARG A 403 8.97 8.55 1.72
CA ARG A 403 10.41 8.43 1.55
C ARG A 403 10.71 7.62 0.29
N PRO A 404 11.79 7.94 -0.44
CA PRO A 404 12.25 7.09 -1.53
C PRO A 404 12.41 5.65 -1.05
N PHE A 405 11.93 4.70 -1.84
CA PHE A 405 11.84 3.31 -1.42
C PHE A 405 12.16 2.37 -2.58
N PHE A 406 13.12 1.48 -2.34
CA PHE A 406 13.47 0.34 -3.16
C PHE A 406 13.11 -0.92 -2.35
N PRO A 407 11.98 -1.58 -2.65
CA PRO A 407 11.62 -2.81 -1.97
C PRO A 407 12.61 -3.90 -2.35
N LEU A 408 13.29 -4.41 -1.32
CA LEU A 408 14.17 -5.56 -1.43
C LEU A 408 13.59 -6.64 -0.54
N GLY A 409 13.00 -7.67 -1.14
CA GLY A 409 12.20 -8.62 -0.39
C GLY A 409 12.45 -10.09 -0.71
N LEU A 410 11.82 -10.93 0.10
CA LEU A 410 11.69 -12.36 -0.15
C LEU A 410 10.25 -12.70 -0.51
N VAL A 411 10.09 -13.67 -1.41
CA VAL A 411 8.81 -14.34 -1.60
C VAL A 411 8.62 -15.37 -0.49
N PHE A 412 7.49 -15.27 0.19
CA PHE A 412 7.11 -15.98 1.41
C PHE A 412 7.83 -15.52 2.69
N GLY A 413 7.15 -15.72 3.82
CA GLY A 413 7.65 -15.37 5.15
C GLY A 413 6.49 -14.99 6.05
N ARG A 414 6.13 -15.89 6.97
CA ARG A 414 4.91 -15.76 7.78
C ARG A 414 5.20 -15.61 9.27
N THR A 415 6.37 -16.03 9.73
CA THR A 415 6.75 -16.03 11.15
C THR A 415 7.74 -14.93 11.48
N ASP A 416 7.85 -14.59 12.77
CA ASP A 416 8.87 -13.63 13.23
C ASP A 416 10.28 -14.08 12.90
N ALA A 417 10.58 -15.36 13.12
CA ALA A 417 11.91 -15.91 12.90
C ALA A 417 12.32 -15.78 11.42
N GLU A 418 11.41 -16.08 10.50
CA GLU A 418 11.64 -15.92 9.06
C GLU A 418 11.87 -14.45 8.68
N MET A 419 11.06 -13.52 9.21
CA MET A 419 11.18 -12.09 8.90
C MET A 419 12.43 -11.45 9.52
N GLN A 420 12.80 -11.86 10.74
CA GLN A 420 14.04 -11.42 11.40
C GLN A 420 15.27 -11.93 10.65
N LYS A 421 15.24 -13.20 10.21
CA LYS A 421 16.30 -13.78 9.37
C LYS A 421 16.43 -13.04 8.04
N ALA A 422 15.30 -12.77 7.36
CA ALA A 422 15.26 -11.97 6.14
C ALA A 422 15.89 -10.58 6.35
N LYS A 423 15.49 -9.89 7.43
CA LYS A 423 16.00 -8.58 7.77
C LYS A 423 17.52 -8.58 8.02
N ALA A 424 18.03 -9.59 8.71
CA ALA A 424 19.47 -9.74 8.94
C ALA A 424 20.27 -9.96 7.64
N SER A 425 19.65 -10.57 6.62
CA SER A 425 20.22 -10.73 5.27
C SER A 425 20.11 -9.48 4.39
N GLY A 426 19.54 -8.37 4.90
CA GLY A 426 19.42 -7.09 4.19
C GLY A 426 18.08 -6.88 3.47
N PHE A 427 17.11 -7.78 3.62
CA PHE A 427 15.77 -7.57 3.07
C PHE A 427 14.95 -6.62 3.95
N ASN A 428 14.13 -5.78 3.33
CA ASN A 428 13.23 -4.84 4.00
C ASN A 428 11.74 -5.12 3.73
N SER A 429 11.44 -6.06 2.83
CA SER A 429 10.09 -6.36 2.37
C SER A 429 9.77 -7.86 2.35
N ILE A 430 8.49 -8.21 2.43
CA ILE A 430 7.97 -9.57 2.26
C ILE A 430 6.86 -9.55 1.23
N HIS A 431 6.93 -10.46 0.25
CA HIS A 431 5.88 -10.72 -0.71
C HIS A 431 5.17 -12.02 -0.36
N GLN A 432 3.86 -11.99 -0.13
CA GLN A 432 3.14 -13.14 0.42
C GLN A 432 1.75 -13.33 -0.19
N GLU A 433 1.49 -14.56 -0.62
CA GLU A 433 0.23 -15.00 -1.20
C GLU A 433 -0.92 -15.12 -0.21
N TYR A 434 -2.08 -14.62 -0.64
CA TYR A 434 -3.42 -14.86 -0.09
C TYR A 434 -4.23 -15.67 -1.09
N SER A 435 -4.84 -16.73 -0.58
CA SER A 435 -5.48 -17.77 -1.36
C SER A 435 -7.00 -17.62 -1.29
N LEU A 436 -7.65 -17.68 -2.45
CA LEU A 436 -9.11 -17.80 -2.58
C LEU A 436 -9.68 -18.94 -1.71
N ARG A 437 -9.03 -20.10 -1.69
CA ARG A 437 -9.42 -21.26 -0.87
C ARG A 437 -9.39 -20.96 0.62
N ASP A 438 -8.45 -20.13 1.08
CA ASP A 438 -8.29 -19.86 2.51
C ASP A 438 -9.39 -18.92 3.01
N VAL A 439 -9.94 -18.07 2.14
CA VAL A 439 -11.02 -17.14 2.47
C VAL A 439 -12.40 -17.78 2.24
N LEU A 440 -12.57 -18.58 1.20
CA LEU A 440 -13.87 -19.18 0.81
C LEU A 440 -13.81 -20.71 0.74
N PRO A 441 -13.50 -21.43 1.83
CA PRO A 441 -13.33 -22.88 1.78
C PRO A 441 -14.64 -23.66 1.51
N GLU A 442 -15.80 -23.10 1.88
CA GLU A 442 -17.09 -23.83 1.86
C GLU A 442 -18.07 -23.39 0.78
N GLY A 443 -17.99 -22.15 0.28
CA GLY A 443 -18.92 -21.64 -0.72
C GLY A 443 -18.63 -20.18 -1.12
N PRO A 444 -19.28 -19.68 -2.18
CA PRO A 444 -19.01 -18.35 -2.75
C PRO A 444 -19.29 -17.19 -1.78
N ASP A 445 -20.21 -17.39 -0.83
CA ASP A 445 -20.61 -16.37 0.15
C ASP A 445 -20.27 -16.76 1.60
N ARG A 446 -19.45 -17.81 1.79
CA ARG A 446 -19.07 -18.34 3.11
C ARG A 446 -17.62 -17.98 3.44
N ILE A 447 -17.44 -16.77 3.95
CA ILE A 447 -16.12 -16.28 4.42
C ILE A 447 -15.70 -17.06 5.67
N ASP A 448 -14.52 -17.68 5.63
CA ASP A 448 -13.91 -18.35 6.79
C ASP A 448 -13.22 -17.32 7.72
N PRO A 449 -13.71 -17.14 8.96
CA PRO A 449 -13.07 -16.25 9.91
C PRO A 449 -11.63 -16.65 10.25
N ALA A 450 -11.27 -17.95 10.16
CA ALA A 450 -9.90 -18.39 10.44
C ALA A 450 -8.93 -17.97 9.33
N GLY A 451 -9.31 -18.07 8.06
CA GLY A 451 -8.58 -17.52 6.92
C GLY A 451 -8.34 -16.03 7.03
N VAL A 452 -9.39 -15.26 7.32
CA VAL A 452 -9.27 -13.81 7.52
C VAL A 452 -8.34 -13.48 8.69
N ARG A 453 -8.42 -14.21 9.81
CA ARG A 453 -7.49 -14.03 10.94
C ARG A 453 -6.04 -14.26 10.53
N ARG A 454 -5.73 -15.34 9.80
CA ARG A 454 -4.35 -15.61 9.32
C ARG A 454 -3.80 -14.47 8.46
N ILE A 455 -4.64 -13.85 7.63
CA ILE A 455 -4.26 -12.69 6.83
C ILE A 455 -3.93 -11.50 7.75
N ARG A 456 -4.80 -11.16 8.71
CA ARG A 456 -4.55 -10.07 9.67
C ARG A 456 -3.30 -10.31 10.53
N ASP A 457 -3.10 -11.53 11.01
CA ASP A 457 -1.96 -11.90 11.84
C ASP A 457 -0.64 -11.69 11.10
N LEU A 458 -0.58 -12.04 9.81
CA LEU A 458 0.60 -11.80 8.97
C LEU A 458 0.94 -10.30 8.87
N HIS A 459 -0.07 -9.43 8.69
CA HIS A 459 0.15 -7.99 8.65
C HIS A 459 0.69 -7.47 10.00
N GLU A 460 0.21 -7.99 11.12
CA GLU A 460 0.75 -7.69 12.46
C GLU A 460 2.20 -8.16 12.60
N THR A 461 2.49 -9.39 12.18
CA THR A 461 3.84 -9.96 12.20
C THR A 461 4.81 -9.13 11.34
N ALA A 462 4.41 -8.72 10.14
CA ALA A 462 5.23 -7.85 9.29
C ALA A 462 5.53 -6.50 9.99
N ARG A 463 4.51 -5.88 10.59
CA ARG A 463 4.65 -4.58 11.24
C ARG A 463 5.58 -4.63 12.44
N ARG A 464 5.43 -5.61 13.33
CA ARG A 464 6.27 -5.73 14.53
C ARG A 464 7.74 -6.06 14.22
N ASN A 465 8.01 -6.71 13.09
CA ASN A 465 9.38 -6.95 12.61
C ASN A 465 9.93 -5.80 11.74
N GLY A 466 9.10 -4.80 11.44
CA GLY A 466 9.48 -3.67 10.59
C GLY A 466 9.75 -4.06 9.14
N MET A 467 9.05 -5.08 8.63
CA MET A 467 9.08 -5.51 7.22
C MET A 467 7.90 -4.90 6.48
N VAL A 468 8.11 -4.39 5.27
CA VAL A 468 7.03 -3.88 4.41
C VAL A 468 6.35 -5.03 3.69
N LEU A 469 5.01 -5.09 3.70
CA LEU A 469 4.28 -6.20 3.10
C LEU A 469 3.80 -5.86 1.67
N PHE A 470 3.92 -6.85 0.78
CA PHE A 470 3.39 -6.85 -0.58
C PHE A 470 2.44 -8.03 -0.74
N PRO A 471 1.15 -7.89 -0.38
CA PRO A 471 0.18 -8.96 -0.46
C PRO A 471 -0.12 -9.36 -1.91
N LEU A 472 0.04 -10.65 -2.22
CA LEU A 472 -0.28 -11.22 -3.54
C LEU A 472 -1.65 -11.89 -3.49
N LEU A 473 -2.62 -11.38 -4.24
CA LEU A 473 -3.98 -11.90 -4.25
C LEU A 473 -4.12 -12.94 -5.37
N THR A 474 -4.12 -14.23 -5.01
CA THR A 474 -4.13 -15.33 -5.98
C THR A 474 -5.45 -16.07 -6.04
N GLY A 475 -5.99 -16.20 -7.25
CA GLY A 475 -7.21 -16.98 -7.51
C GLY A 475 -6.98 -18.42 -7.96
N HIS A 476 -5.73 -18.89 -7.96
CA HIS A 476 -5.36 -20.20 -8.52
C HIS A 476 -5.33 -21.33 -7.49
N TYR A 477 -5.32 -21.01 -6.19
CA TYR A 477 -5.60 -21.95 -5.10
C TYR A 477 -7.11 -22.02 -4.87
N ILE A 478 -7.78 -22.91 -5.59
CA ILE A 478 -9.24 -23.00 -5.58
C ILE A 478 -9.77 -23.94 -4.48
N PRO A 479 -10.91 -23.62 -3.84
CA PRO A 479 -11.61 -24.53 -2.94
C PRO A 479 -12.32 -25.65 -3.70
N GLY A 480 -12.57 -26.78 -3.05
CA GLY A 480 -13.14 -27.98 -3.69
C GLY A 480 -14.54 -27.77 -4.26
N TRP A 481 -15.36 -26.88 -3.69
CA TRP A 481 -16.69 -26.56 -4.23
C TRP A 481 -16.59 -25.81 -5.57
N LEU A 482 -15.58 -24.94 -5.72
CA LEU A 482 -15.41 -24.15 -6.93
C LEU A 482 -14.96 -25.03 -8.09
N GLY A 483 -14.06 -25.98 -7.83
CA GLY A 483 -13.63 -26.97 -8.82
C GLY A 483 -14.77 -27.86 -9.35
N LYS A 484 -15.90 -27.96 -8.64
CA LYS A 484 -17.10 -28.71 -9.06
C LYS A 484 -18.15 -27.84 -9.77
N THR A 485 -18.10 -26.54 -9.58
CA THR A 485 -19.15 -25.60 -10.04
C THR A 485 -18.68 -24.68 -11.17
N ALA A 486 -17.38 -24.48 -11.30
CA ALA A 486 -16.79 -23.77 -12.42
C ALA A 486 -16.43 -24.71 -13.57
N GLY A 487 -16.45 -24.17 -14.80
CA GLY A 487 -16.13 -24.89 -16.03
C GLY A 487 -14.64 -25.25 -16.17
N PRO A 488 -14.18 -25.74 -17.33
CA PRO A 488 -12.78 -26.16 -17.51
C PRO A 488 -11.78 -25.01 -17.39
N ALA A 489 -10.51 -25.36 -17.20
CA ALA A 489 -9.39 -24.44 -17.35
C ALA A 489 -9.31 -23.91 -18.80
N PRO A 490 -8.72 -22.72 -19.04
CA PRO A 490 -8.59 -22.16 -20.38
C PRO A 490 -7.85 -23.12 -21.32
N ALA A 491 -8.44 -23.37 -22.49
CA ALA A 491 -7.86 -24.20 -23.54
C ALA A 491 -8.17 -23.60 -24.92
N ASP A 492 -7.27 -23.74 -25.88
CA ASP A 492 -7.51 -23.31 -27.25
C ASP A 492 -8.53 -24.20 -27.99
N ILE A 493 -8.79 -23.90 -29.26
CA ILE A 493 -9.76 -24.65 -30.08
C ILE A 493 -9.36 -26.12 -30.30
N ASN A 494 -8.07 -26.45 -30.15
CA ASN A 494 -7.52 -27.80 -30.25
C ASN A 494 -7.48 -28.52 -28.88
N GLY A 495 -7.88 -27.84 -27.80
CA GLY A 495 -7.86 -28.36 -26.43
C GLY A 495 -6.50 -28.22 -25.73
N ALA A 496 -5.53 -27.50 -26.31
CA ALA A 496 -4.25 -27.25 -25.66
C ALA A 496 -4.42 -26.24 -24.51
N PRO A 497 -3.80 -26.44 -23.34
CA PRO A 497 -3.89 -25.50 -22.23
C PRO A 497 -3.31 -24.12 -22.57
N VAL A 498 -4.04 -23.05 -22.27
CA VAL A 498 -3.61 -21.66 -22.59
C VAL A 498 -3.69 -20.68 -21.42
N GLY A 499 -3.89 -21.16 -20.20
CA GLY A 499 -3.97 -20.31 -18.99
C GLY A 499 -2.90 -20.64 -17.96
N LEU A 500 -1.88 -19.78 -17.81
CA LEU A 500 -0.87 -19.94 -16.76
C LEU A 500 -1.46 -19.51 -15.41
N TRP A 501 -1.49 -20.44 -14.46
CA TRP A 501 -2.15 -20.27 -13.16
C TRP A 501 -3.65 -19.92 -13.23
N PHE A 502 -4.33 -20.22 -14.34
CA PHE A 502 -5.79 -20.15 -14.41
C PHE A 502 -6.38 -21.55 -14.32
N ARG A 503 -7.22 -21.77 -13.30
CA ARG A 503 -7.92 -23.05 -13.11
C ARG A 503 -9.26 -23.11 -13.83
N HIS A 504 -9.81 -21.95 -14.18
CA HIS A 504 -11.07 -21.80 -14.89
C HIS A 504 -10.97 -20.59 -15.84
N SER A 505 -11.75 -20.59 -16.93
CA SER A 505 -11.88 -19.43 -17.81
C SER A 505 -12.21 -18.15 -17.04
N LEU A 506 -11.57 -17.03 -17.40
CA LEU A 506 -11.81 -15.72 -16.78
C LEU A 506 -13.24 -15.21 -17.01
N HIS A 507 -13.95 -15.83 -17.96
CA HIS A 507 -15.33 -15.54 -18.30
C HIS A 507 -16.34 -16.39 -17.50
N HIS A 508 -15.90 -17.41 -16.76
CA HIS A 508 -16.83 -18.29 -16.06
C HIS A 508 -17.51 -17.59 -14.87
N PRO A 509 -18.86 -17.54 -14.82
CA PRO A 509 -19.58 -16.73 -13.83
C PRO A 509 -19.34 -17.18 -12.38
N ALA A 510 -19.30 -18.50 -12.13
CA ALA A 510 -19.01 -19.02 -10.78
C ALA A 510 -17.60 -18.62 -10.31
N TYR A 511 -16.62 -18.56 -11.22
CA TYR A 511 -15.26 -18.17 -10.87
C TYR A 511 -15.18 -16.68 -10.57
N ARG A 512 -15.78 -15.84 -11.43
CA ARG A 512 -15.86 -14.40 -11.21
C ARG A 512 -16.55 -14.05 -9.90
N ASN A 513 -17.67 -14.68 -9.57
CA ASN A 513 -18.37 -14.43 -8.31
C ASN A 513 -17.46 -14.73 -7.10
N ALA A 514 -16.78 -15.89 -7.11
CA ALA A 514 -15.85 -16.27 -6.04
C ALA A 514 -14.69 -15.28 -5.88
N LEU A 515 -14.11 -14.83 -7.01
CA LEU A 515 -13.00 -13.88 -7.02
C LEU A 515 -13.42 -12.52 -6.50
N GLU A 516 -14.60 -12.02 -6.88
CA GLU A 516 -15.11 -10.76 -6.36
C GLU A 516 -15.28 -10.79 -4.84
N THR A 517 -15.94 -11.84 -4.31
CA THR A 517 -16.11 -11.98 -2.85
C THR A 517 -14.75 -12.06 -2.14
N PHE A 518 -13.79 -12.79 -2.69
CA PHE A 518 -12.44 -12.89 -2.16
C PHE A 518 -11.72 -11.53 -2.14
N TRP A 519 -11.66 -10.84 -3.28
CA TRP A 519 -10.97 -9.55 -3.39
C TRP A 519 -11.60 -8.48 -2.49
N ARG A 520 -12.94 -8.42 -2.43
CA ARG A 520 -13.64 -7.50 -1.52
C ARG A 520 -13.30 -7.79 -0.07
N THR A 521 -13.29 -9.07 0.30
CA THR A 521 -12.97 -9.49 1.67
C THR A 521 -11.54 -9.08 2.04
N VAL A 522 -10.55 -9.43 1.23
CA VAL A 522 -9.15 -9.05 1.50
C VAL A 522 -8.98 -7.53 1.57
N ALA A 523 -9.50 -6.78 0.59
CA ALA A 523 -9.37 -5.33 0.55
C ALA A 523 -10.01 -4.64 1.76
N ARG A 524 -11.19 -5.09 2.19
CA ARG A 524 -11.85 -4.57 3.40
C ARG A 524 -11.07 -4.85 4.68
N GLU A 525 -10.41 -6.00 4.72
CA GLU A 525 -9.77 -6.51 5.92
C GLU A 525 -8.37 -5.92 6.18
N VAL A 526 -7.63 -5.66 5.10
CA VAL A 526 -6.23 -5.21 5.20
C VAL A 526 -5.84 -4.08 4.25
N GLY A 527 -6.77 -3.62 3.41
CA GLY A 527 -6.53 -2.49 2.50
C GLY A 527 -6.29 -1.16 3.20
N ASP A 528 -6.38 -1.14 4.53
CA ASP A 528 -6.27 0.00 5.40
C ASP A 528 -4.98 -0.05 6.26
N ASP A 529 -4.15 -1.10 6.12
CA ASP A 529 -2.91 -1.30 6.88
C ASP A 529 -1.76 -0.40 6.37
N PRO A 530 -1.20 0.51 7.18
CA PRO A 530 -0.10 1.41 6.78
C PRO A 530 1.26 0.71 6.61
N ASN A 531 1.33 -0.60 6.82
CA ASN A 531 2.54 -1.41 6.61
C ASN A 531 2.52 -2.23 5.30
N ALA A 532 1.37 -2.28 4.61
CA ALA A 532 1.25 -2.84 3.28
C ALA A 532 1.50 -1.75 2.21
N ALA A 533 2.48 -1.98 1.34
CA ALA A 533 2.87 -1.04 0.30
C ALA A 533 1.77 -0.85 -0.76
N LEU A 534 1.34 -1.96 -1.34
CA LEU A 534 0.40 -2.05 -2.44
C LEU A 534 -0.12 -3.50 -2.54
N PHE A 535 -1.24 -3.73 -3.22
CA PHE A 535 -1.68 -5.07 -3.59
C PHE A 535 -1.02 -5.53 -4.89
N VAL A 536 -0.57 -6.77 -4.91
CA VAL A 536 -0.05 -7.43 -6.12
C VAL A 536 -1.12 -8.37 -6.66
N SER A 537 -1.39 -8.25 -7.94
CA SER A 537 -2.47 -8.94 -8.65
C SER A 537 -1.92 -10.20 -9.30
N TRP A 538 -2.41 -11.35 -8.83
CA TRP A 538 -2.19 -12.69 -9.41
C TRP A 538 -0.74 -13.16 -9.53
N ASN A 539 -0.50 -14.46 -9.53
CA ASN A 539 0.84 -15.00 -9.79
C ASN A 539 1.00 -15.34 -11.27
N GLU A 540 1.96 -14.72 -11.94
CA GLU A 540 2.34 -14.97 -13.35
C GLU A 540 1.13 -15.20 -14.27
N PRO A 541 0.16 -14.26 -14.29
CA PRO A 541 -1.00 -14.47 -15.12
C PRO A 541 -0.55 -14.44 -16.59
N ALA A 542 -0.83 -15.51 -17.32
CA ALA A 542 -0.81 -15.53 -18.77
C ALA A 542 -2.09 -16.19 -19.25
N TYR A 543 -2.68 -15.62 -20.29
CA TYR A 543 -3.89 -16.12 -20.92
C TYR A 543 -3.60 -16.37 -22.39
N GLY A 544 -4.38 -17.18 -23.10
CA GLY A 544 -4.19 -17.38 -24.53
C GLY A 544 -5.50 -17.24 -25.26
N LEU A 545 -5.60 -17.89 -26.42
CA LEU A 545 -6.80 -17.90 -27.25
C LEU A 545 -7.86 -18.87 -26.68
N ASP A 546 -8.42 -18.54 -25.51
CA ASP A 546 -9.36 -19.40 -24.79
C ASP A 546 -10.65 -19.67 -25.59
N ALA A 547 -10.85 -20.92 -25.98
CA ALA A 547 -12.01 -21.42 -26.70
C ALA A 547 -12.96 -22.25 -25.81
N THR A 548 -12.83 -22.17 -24.48
CA THR A 548 -13.82 -22.77 -23.57
C THR A 548 -15.23 -22.21 -23.83
N PRO A 549 -16.31 -22.95 -23.49
CA PRO A 549 -17.67 -22.48 -23.75
C PRO A 549 -18.00 -21.10 -23.19
N ALA A 550 -17.44 -20.75 -22.02
CA ALA A 550 -17.63 -19.44 -21.41
C ALA A 550 -16.95 -18.32 -22.22
N ALA A 551 -15.72 -18.55 -22.70
CA ALA A 551 -14.97 -17.58 -23.50
C ALA A 551 -15.57 -17.40 -24.91
N LEU A 552 -15.95 -18.49 -25.58
CA LEU A 552 -16.64 -18.40 -26.88
C LEU A 552 -17.97 -17.65 -26.77
N ASN A 553 -18.74 -17.90 -25.71
CA ASN A 553 -19.98 -17.16 -25.49
C ASN A 553 -19.71 -15.67 -25.22
N ALA A 554 -18.66 -15.33 -24.46
CA ALA A 554 -18.27 -13.94 -24.24
C ALA A 554 -17.86 -13.26 -25.56
N TYR A 555 -17.10 -13.95 -26.40
CA TYR A 555 -16.69 -13.47 -27.72
C TYR A 555 -17.88 -13.23 -28.65
N ARG A 556 -18.75 -14.23 -28.82
CA ARG A 556 -19.93 -14.15 -29.69
C ARG A 556 -20.83 -12.98 -29.29
N ASN A 557 -21.02 -12.78 -27.99
CA ASN A 557 -21.77 -11.63 -27.47
C ASN A 557 -21.07 -10.29 -27.75
N ALA A 558 -19.73 -10.24 -27.68
CA ALA A 558 -18.97 -9.05 -28.05
C ALA A 558 -19.09 -8.75 -29.56
N MET A 559 -18.96 -9.77 -30.42
CA MET A 559 -19.12 -9.62 -31.87
C MET A 559 -20.55 -9.19 -32.24
N LYS A 560 -21.56 -9.72 -31.55
CA LYS A 560 -22.96 -9.29 -31.71
C LYS A 560 -23.14 -7.81 -31.42
N ARG A 561 -22.54 -7.30 -30.34
CA ARG A 561 -22.57 -5.86 -30.00
C ARG A 561 -21.78 -5.01 -31.00
N GLN A 562 -20.62 -5.48 -31.45
CA GLN A 562 -19.74 -4.74 -32.33
C GLN A 562 -20.26 -4.63 -33.76
N HIS A 563 -20.83 -5.70 -34.32
CA HIS A 563 -21.23 -5.76 -35.73
C HIS A 563 -22.74 -5.60 -35.96
N GLY A 564 -23.56 -5.77 -34.93
CA GLY A 564 -25.02 -5.59 -34.99
C GLY A 564 -25.77 -6.73 -35.69
N SER A 565 -25.26 -7.25 -36.81
CA SER A 565 -25.82 -8.40 -37.56
C SER A 565 -24.75 -9.41 -37.95
N ILE A 566 -25.17 -10.66 -38.16
CA ILE A 566 -24.25 -11.72 -38.59
C ILE A 566 -23.70 -11.46 -39.99
N ASP A 567 -24.49 -10.86 -40.88
CA ASP A 567 -24.06 -10.49 -42.23
C ASP A 567 -22.92 -9.46 -42.20
N ALA A 568 -22.99 -8.48 -41.29
CA ALA A 568 -21.93 -7.50 -41.13
C ALA A 568 -20.63 -8.12 -40.59
N PHE A 569 -20.73 -9.08 -39.66
CA PHE A 569 -19.57 -9.84 -39.19
C PHE A 569 -18.97 -10.70 -40.30
N ASN A 570 -19.81 -11.46 -41.02
CA ASN A 570 -19.41 -12.32 -42.14
C ASN A 570 -18.69 -11.52 -43.23
N LYS A 571 -19.24 -10.36 -43.60
CA LYS A 571 -18.61 -9.43 -44.54
C LYS A 571 -17.26 -8.91 -44.03
N ALA A 572 -17.17 -8.56 -42.74
CA ALA A 572 -15.94 -8.02 -42.17
C ALA A 572 -14.81 -9.06 -42.08
N MET A 573 -15.15 -10.30 -41.75
CA MET A 573 -14.19 -11.39 -41.50
C MET A 573 -13.97 -12.32 -42.69
N GLY A 574 -14.76 -12.20 -43.76
CA GLY A 574 -14.70 -13.13 -44.90
C GLY A 574 -15.23 -14.52 -44.55
N THR A 575 -16.35 -14.59 -43.82
CA THR A 575 -16.95 -15.84 -43.33
C THR A 575 -18.41 -15.97 -43.75
N GLN A 576 -19.06 -17.10 -43.43
CA GLN A 576 -20.44 -17.42 -43.82
C GLN A 576 -21.24 -18.10 -42.70
N PHE A 577 -21.11 -17.62 -41.46
CA PHE A 577 -21.86 -18.17 -40.32
C PHE A 577 -23.35 -17.84 -40.42
N ALA A 578 -24.21 -18.80 -40.06
CA ALA A 578 -25.66 -18.62 -40.09
C ALA A 578 -26.19 -17.74 -38.92
N ALA A 579 -25.49 -17.75 -37.78
CA ALA A 579 -25.84 -16.97 -36.59
C ALA A 579 -24.59 -16.74 -35.70
N PHE A 580 -24.65 -15.76 -34.78
CA PHE A 580 -23.53 -15.48 -33.86
C PHE A 580 -23.18 -16.69 -32.99
N GLU A 581 -24.18 -17.49 -32.60
CA GLU A 581 -24.06 -18.70 -31.80
C GLU A 581 -23.20 -19.78 -32.49
N THR A 582 -23.11 -19.73 -33.82
CA THR A 582 -22.34 -20.67 -34.65
C THR A 582 -20.91 -20.22 -34.94
N ILE A 583 -20.51 -19.02 -34.52
CA ILE A 583 -19.15 -18.52 -34.76
C ILE A 583 -18.15 -19.42 -34.05
N VAL A 584 -17.18 -19.92 -34.82
CA VAL A 584 -16.00 -20.65 -34.32
C VAL A 584 -14.77 -19.93 -34.87
N PRO A 585 -13.88 -19.41 -34.01
CA PRO A 585 -12.62 -18.83 -34.45
C PRO A 585 -11.71 -19.85 -35.15
N PRO A 586 -10.87 -19.42 -36.10
CA PRO A 586 -9.90 -20.28 -36.77
C PRO A 586 -8.87 -20.85 -35.79
N ALA A 587 -8.40 -22.07 -36.05
CA ALA A 587 -7.40 -22.75 -35.22
C ALA A 587 -5.97 -22.30 -35.49
N ALA A 588 -5.73 -21.82 -36.70
CA ALA A 588 -4.44 -21.30 -37.12
C ALA A 588 -4.62 -20.04 -37.99
N PRO A 589 -3.61 -19.16 -38.05
CA PRO A 589 -3.64 -17.97 -38.91
C PRO A 589 -3.94 -18.27 -40.37
N ASP A 590 -3.51 -19.41 -40.92
CA ASP A 590 -3.65 -19.72 -42.35
C ASP A 590 -5.07 -20.12 -42.77
N GLU A 591 -5.95 -20.46 -41.83
CA GLU A 591 -7.37 -20.74 -42.12
C GLU A 591 -8.15 -19.45 -42.45
N ASN A 592 -7.91 -18.40 -41.65
CA ASN A 592 -8.43 -17.05 -41.88
C ASN A 592 -7.65 -16.04 -41.03
N ARG A 593 -6.59 -15.46 -41.62
CA ARG A 593 -5.62 -14.62 -40.89
C ARG A 593 -6.24 -13.37 -40.27
N LYS A 594 -7.16 -12.74 -41.00
CA LYS A 594 -7.88 -11.55 -40.52
C LYS A 594 -8.73 -11.88 -39.30
N PHE A 595 -9.54 -12.92 -39.38
CA PHE A 595 -10.38 -13.35 -38.26
C PHE A 595 -9.52 -13.81 -37.06
N PHE A 596 -8.46 -14.59 -37.30
CA PHE A 596 -7.52 -15.01 -36.26
C PHE A 596 -6.92 -13.80 -35.51
N TYR A 597 -6.41 -12.80 -36.24
CA TYR A 597 -5.85 -11.59 -35.65
C TYR A 597 -6.88 -10.80 -34.82
N CYS A 598 -8.11 -10.63 -35.32
CA CYS A 598 -9.18 -9.97 -34.57
C CYS A 598 -9.57 -10.74 -33.30
N TRP A 599 -9.63 -12.08 -33.36
CA TRP A 599 -9.88 -12.94 -32.21
C TRP A 599 -8.77 -12.83 -31.16
N PHE A 600 -7.52 -12.77 -31.60
CA PHE A 600 -6.36 -12.58 -30.74
C PHE A 600 -6.41 -11.24 -30.01
N ARG A 601 -6.64 -10.14 -30.73
CA ARG A 601 -6.79 -8.80 -30.13
C ARG A 601 -7.92 -8.74 -29.11
N TYR A 602 -9.03 -9.43 -29.37
CA TYR A 602 -10.10 -9.53 -28.40
C TYR A 602 -9.63 -10.19 -27.09
N ASN A 603 -8.88 -11.29 -27.16
CA ASN A 603 -8.36 -11.95 -25.97
C ASN A 603 -7.36 -11.05 -25.20
N GLN A 604 -6.50 -10.30 -25.90
CA GLN A 604 -5.60 -9.28 -25.30
C GLN A 604 -6.39 -8.26 -24.49
N GLN A 605 -7.47 -7.73 -25.05
CA GLN A 605 -8.33 -6.79 -24.36
C GLN A 605 -9.10 -7.46 -23.20
N ALA A 606 -9.70 -8.63 -23.42
CA ALA A 606 -10.49 -9.35 -22.41
C ALA A 606 -9.67 -9.69 -21.17
N PHE A 607 -8.39 -10.05 -21.36
CA PHE A 607 -7.47 -10.32 -20.28
C PHE A 607 -7.07 -9.05 -19.50
N ALA A 608 -6.83 -7.93 -20.18
CA ALA A 608 -6.62 -6.65 -19.51
C ALA A 608 -7.87 -6.16 -18.76
N ASP A 609 -9.06 -6.33 -19.35
CA ASP A 609 -10.34 -5.97 -18.75
C ASP A 609 -10.62 -6.76 -17.47
N PHE A 610 -10.15 -8.02 -17.37
CA PHE A 610 -10.24 -8.81 -16.15
C PHE A 610 -9.47 -8.16 -14.99
N PHE A 611 -8.27 -7.64 -15.24
CA PHE A 611 -7.48 -6.92 -14.21
C PHE A 611 -8.00 -5.51 -13.96
N ALA A 612 -8.55 -4.83 -14.97
CA ALA A 612 -9.27 -3.57 -14.77
C ALA A 612 -10.50 -3.76 -13.85
N TRP A 613 -11.22 -4.88 -14.03
CA TRP A 613 -12.31 -5.27 -13.14
C TRP A 613 -11.83 -5.58 -11.72
N GLN A 614 -10.74 -6.34 -11.55
CA GLN A 614 -10.12 -6.56 -10.24
C GLN A 614 -9.75 -5.23 -9.57
N ARG A 615 -9.07 -4.33 -10.29
CA ARG A 615 -8.72 -2.98 -9.82
C ARG A 615 -9.95 -2.25 -9.33
N SER A 616 -11.05 -2.26 -10.10
CA SER A 616 -12.28 -1.56 -9.70
C SER A 616 -12.86 -2.07 -8.38
N ILE A 617 -12.81 -3.40 -8.14
CA ILE A 617 -13.27 -4.02 -6.90
C ILE A 617 -12.37 -3.64 -5.74
N LEU A 618 -11.06 -3.76 -5.90
CA LEU A 618 -10.09 -3.48 -4.85
C LEU A 618 -10.13 -2.01 -4.43
N LEU A 619 -10.21 -1.08 -5.39
CA LEU A 619 -10.29 0.36 -5.10
C LEU A 619 -11.65 0.78 -4.51
N ALA A 620 -12.74 0.05 -4.78
CA ALA A 620 -14.03 0.32 -4.15
C ALA A 620 -13.99 0.07 -2.63
N GLU A 621 -13.21 -0.92 -2.17
CA GLU A 621 -13.08 -1.24 -0.74
C GLU A 621 -11.85 -0.56 -0.10
N ALA A 622 -10.79 -0.33 -0.87
CA ALA A 622 -9.52 0.25 -0.42
C ALA A 622 -9.02 1.33 -1.41
N PRO A 623 -9.68 2.50 -1.45
CA PRO A 623 -9.47 3.52 -2.50
C PRO A 623 -8.04 4.12 -2.52
N GLU A 624 -7.36 4.12 -1.37
CA GLU A 624 -6.00 4.66 -1.25
C GLU A 624 -4.91 3.62 -1.53
N MET A 625 -5.26 2.35 -1.73
CA MET A 625 -4.29 1.29 -1.99
C MET A 625 -3.84 1.33 -3.45
N LYS A 626 -2.54 1.16 -3.67
CA LYS A 626 -1.98 1.01 -5.02
C LYS A 626 -1.99 -0.45 -5.45
N LEU A 627 -1.91 -0.65 -6.75
CA LEU A 627 -1.96 -1.96 -7.39
C LEU A 627 -0.74 -2.18 -8.28
N SER A 628 -0.24 -3.41 -8.24
CA SER A 628 0.80 -3.93 -9.13
C SER A 628 0.39 -5.31 -9.64
N GLY A 629 1.08 -5.83 -10.64
CA GLY A 629 0.96 -7.20 -11.13
C GLY A 629 2.25 -7.99 -10.92
N LYS A 630 2.15 -9.32 -10.97
CA LYS A 630 3.32 -10.21 -11.02
C LYS A 630 3.33 -10.93 -12.37
N HIS A 631 3.58 -10.20 -13.45
CA HIS A 631 3.54 -10.73 -14.82
C HIS A 631 4.82 -11.51 -15.17
N PRO A 632 4.79 -12.59 -15.96
CA PRO A 632 6.03 -13.10 -16.53
C PRO A 632 6.65 -12.01 -17.43
N VAL A 633 7.96 -11.76 -17.34
CA VAL A 633 8.60 -10.83 -18.28
C VAL A 633 8.70 -11.47 -19.66
N THR A 634 7.83 -11.05 -20.57
CA THR A 634 7.79 -11.55 -21.97
C THR A 634 8.23 -10.52 -22.98
N ALA A 635 8.67 -9.33 -22.53
CA ALA A 635 9.20 -8.32 -23.41
C ALA A 635 10.38 -8.87 -24.22
N LEU A 636 10.38 -8.60 -25.54
CA LEU A 636 11.40 -9.07 -26.48
C LEU A 636 11.43 -10.61 -26.69
N LEU A 637 10.39 -11.34 -26.27
CA LEU A 637 10.17 -12.74 -26.66
C LEU A 637 9.22 -12.82 -27.86
N GLY A 638 9.44 -13.80 -28.74
CA GLY A 638 8.65 -13.97 -29.97
C GLY A 638 7.35 -14.74 -29.80
N ASP A 639 7.16 -15.45 -28.69
CA ASP A 639 5.92 -16.21 -28.47
C ASP A 639 4.79 -15.28 -28.02
N ALA A 640 3.89 -14.95 -28.95
CA ALA A 640 2.75 -14.10 -28.67
C ALA A 640 1.55 -14.88 -28.13
N LEU A 641 1.50 -16.22 -28.28
CA LEU A 641 0.33 -17.05 -27.96
C LEU A 641 -0.08 -16.96 -26.48
N GLN A 642 0.82 -16.44 -25.64
CA GLN A 642 0.50 -15.89 -24.33
C GLN A 642 0.18 -14.39 -24.44
N VAL A 643 -1.09 -14.09 -24.23
CA VAL A 643 -1.81 -12.81 -24.28
C VAL A 643 -1.34 -11.87 -23.15
N ASN A 644 -0.09 -11.39 -23.23
CA ASN A 644 0.51 -10.48 -22.25
C ASN A 644 0.95 -9.16 -22.89
N HIS A 645 -0.03 -8.35 -23.31
CA HIS A 645 0.23 -7.01 -23.86
C HIS A 645 0.60 -6.01 -22.74
N ILE A 646 1.89 -5.72 -22.57
CA ILE A 646 2.42 -4.92 -21.46
C ILE A 646 1.69 -3.58 -21.27
N PRO A 647 1.51 -2.71 -22.29
CA PRO A 647 0.77 -1.45 -22.12
C PRO A 647 -0.67 -1.61 -21.63
N LEU A 648 -1.42 -2.61 -22.12
CA LEU A 648 -2.79 -2.87 -21.67
C LEU A 648 -2.80 -3.35 -20.20
N GLN A 649 -1.85 -4.20 -19.82
CA GLN A 649 -1.72 -4.65 -18.44
C GLN A 649 -1.30 -3.52 -17.49
N ALA A 650 -0.36 -2.68 -17.92
CA ALA A 650 0.09 -1.51 -17.15
C ALA A 650 -1.04 -0.50 -16.91
N ALA A 651 -1.98 -0.35 -17.87
CA ALA A 651 -3.14 0.54 -17.70
C ALA A 651 -4.08 0.13 -16.55
N ALA A 652 -4.05 -1.14 -16.12
CA ALA A 652 -4.82 -1.64 -14.97
C ALA A 652 -4.05 -1.56 -13.64
N GLN A 653 -2.86 -0.94 -13.61
CA GLN A 653 -1.93 -0.97 -12.47
C GLN A 653 -1.38 0.43 -12.19
N ASP A 654 -0.96 0.68 -10.95
CA ASP A 654 -0.29 1.94 -10.58
C ASP A 654 1.23 1.83 -10.72
N ILE A 655 1.77 0.64 -10.49
CA ILE A 655 3.19 0.29 -10.61
C ILE A 655 3.24 -1.01 -11.39
N TYR A 656 4.05 -1.08 -12.44
CA TYR A 656 4.20 -2.30 -13.21
C TYR A 656 5.11 -3.28 -12.47
N GLY A 657 4.73 -4.55 -12.44
CA GLY A 657 5.53 -5.59 -11.84
C GLY A 657 5.61 -6.83 -12.72
N CYS A 658 6.76 -7.49 -12.65
CA CYS A 658 7.02 -8.67 -13.43
C CYS A 658 7.97 -9.62 -12.69
N ASP A 659 8.17 -10.80 -13.26
CA ASP A 659 9.14 -11.78 -12.79
C ASP A 659 10.30 -11.86 -13.77
N ALA A 660 11.52 -11.91 -13.23
CA ALA A 660 12.76 -11.92 -13.99
C ALA A 660 13.44 -13.29 -13.86
N TYR A 661 13.37 -14.09 -14.92
CA TYR A 661 13.99 -15.42 -14.96
C TYR A 661 15.08 -15.50 -16.03
N ASN A 662 16.01 -16.42 -15.77
CA ASN A 662 16.93 -17.06 -16.70
C ASN A 662 17.18 -16.35 -18.03
N GLY A 663 18.36 -15.74 -18.13
CA GLY A 663 18.89 -15.19 -19.35
C GLY A 663 20.34 -14.78 -19.17
N SER A 664 20.95 -14.26 -20.23
CA SER A 664 22.24 -13.57 -20.11
C SER A 664 22.08 -12.30 -19.25
N LEU A 665 23.19 -11.76 -18.76
CA LEU A 665 23.19 -10.47 -18.06
C LEU A 665 22.53 -9.35 -18.90
N LEU A 666 22.70 -9.41 -20.23
CA LEU A 666 22.07 -8.48 -21.17
C LEU A 666 20.55 -8.70 -21.21
N HIS A 667 20.09 -9.95 -21.32
CA HIS A 667 18.65 -10.23 -21.34
C HIS A 667 17.94 -9.70 -20.09
N TYR A 668 18.49 -9.92 -18.89
CA TYR A 668 17.94 -9.37 -17.65
C TYR A 668 17.81 -7.84 -17.68
N ARG A 669 18.81 -7.16 -18.23
CA ARG A 669 18.82 -5.70 -18.33
C ARG A 669 17.82 -5.20 -19.36
N ASP A 670 17.85 -5.78 -20.55
CA ASP A 670 17.09 -5.33 -21.72
C ASP A 670 15.60 -5.59 -21.54
N ALA A 671 15.23 -6.74 -20.95
CA ALA A 671 13.85 -7.04 -20.60
C ALA A 671 13.27 -6.05 -19.57
N MET A 672 14.09 -5.62 -18.58
CA MET A 672 13.67 -4.60 -17.62
C MET A 672 13.52 -3.22 -18.26
N GLU A 673 14.38 -2.88 -19.22
CA GLU A 673 14.27 -1.63 -19.96
C GLU A 673 13.02 -1.59 -20.84
N ALA A 674 12.73 -2.70 -21.52
CA ALA A 674 11.51 -2.86 -22.30
C ALA A 674 10.26 -2.81 -21.39
N ALA A 675 10.25 -3.56 -20.29
CA ALA A 675 9.15 -3.53 -19.31
C ALA A 675 8.92 -2.11 -18.77
N ARG A 676 9.98 -1.38 -18.39
CA ARG A 676 9.89 0.00 -17.90
C ARG A 676 9.32 0.94 -18.95
N SER A 677 9.85 0.90 -20.17
CA SER A 677 9.45 1.83 -21.23
C SER A 677 7.99 1.60 -21.67
N LEU A 678 7.65 0.33 -21.94
CA LEU A 678 6.33 -0.08 -22.41
C LEU A 678 5.24 0.11 -21.34
N SER A 679 5.59 0.06 -20.06
CA SER A 679 4.64 0.29 -18.95
C SER A 679 4.42 1.76 -18.56
N GLY A 680 5.06 2.72 -19.25
CA GLY A 680 4.86 4.16 -18.94
C GLY A 680 6.11 4.93 -18.54
N GLY A 681 7.26 4.27 -18.41
CA GLY A 681 8.51 4.88 -17.95
C GLY A 681 8.65 4.98 -16.42
N GLY A 682 7.62 4.57 -15.67
CA GLY A 682 7.61 4.51 -14.21
C GLY A 682 8.46 3.38 -13.62
N PRO A 683 8.49 3.22 -12.28
CA PRO A 683 9.27 2.17 -11.64
C PRO A 683 8.69 0.79 -11.97
N VAL A 684 9.57 -0.17 -12.27
CA VAL A 684 9.22 -1.59 -12.41
C VAL A 684 9.73 -2.36 -11.20
N ILE A 685 8.91 -3.27 -10.68
CA ILE A 685 9.29 -4.18 -9.59
C ILE A 685 9.45 -5.61 -10.14
N SER A 686 10.60 -6.23 -9.88
CA SER A 686 10.82 -7.66 -10.08
C SER A 686 10.32 -8.42 -8.85
N TYR A 687 9.19 -9.12 -8.95
CA TYR A 687 8.58 -9.87 -7.85
C TYR A 687 9.15 -11.28 -7.66
N GLU A 688 9.95 -11.73 -8.63
CA GLU A 688 10.63 -12.99 -8.55
C GLU A 688 11.94 -12.96 -9.36
N THR A 689 13.01 -13.38 -8.71
CA THR A 689 14.31 -13.69 -9.30
C THR A 689 15.01 -14.75 -8.45
N HIS A 690 16.04 -15.40 -9.00
CA HIS A 690 16.80 -16.44 -8.31
C HIS A 690 18.31 -16.24 -8.47
N ALA A 691 19.09 -16.94 -7.65
CA ALA A 691 20.53 -17.01 -7.81
C ALA A 691 20.95 -17.95 -8.96
N GLN A 692 20.36 -19.16 -9.05
CA GLN A 692 20.91 -20.26 -9.89
C GLN A 692 19.87 -21.14 -10.61
N LYS A 693 18.57 -20.84 -10.55
CA LYS A 693 17.52 -21.73 -11.10
C LYS A 693 17.78 -22.08 -12.57
N GLY A 694 18.09 -23.33 -12.90
CA GLY A 694 18.29 -23.74 -14.31
C GLY A 694 19.52 -23.13 -15.00
N ILE A 695 20.48 -22.59 -14.24
CA ILE A 695 21.77 -22.08 -14.73
C ILE A 695 22.89 -22.90 -14.05
N PRO A 696 24.04 -23.18 -14.72
CA PRO A 696 25.20 -23.76 -14.05
C PRO A 696 25.62 -22.96 -12.81
N PRO A 697 26.34 -23.57 -11.84
CA PRO A 697 26.82 -22.86 -10.66
C PRO A 697 27.55 -21.57 -11.05
N VAL A 698 26.98 -20.42 -10.68
CA VAL A 698 27.56 -19.11 -10.99
C VAL A 698 28.53 -18.68 -9.90
N LYS A 699 29.56 -17.93 -10.31
CA LYS A 699 30.49 -17.27 -9.37
C LYS A 699 29.72 -16.25 -8.51
N PRO A 700 30.12 -16.03 -7.24
CA PRO A 700 29.46 -15.06 -6.37
C PRO A 700 29.27 -13.68 -7.00
N ASP A 701 30.31 -13.13 -7.63
CA ASP A 701 30.24 -11.81 -8.28
C ASP A 701 29.22 -11.77 -9.43
N HIS A 702 29.13 -12.85 -10.22
CA HIS A 702 28.16 -12.95 -11.30
C HIS A 702 26.72 -12.98 -10.77
N ALA A 703 26.46 -13.67 -9.65
CA ALA A 703 25.13 -13.69 -9.04
C ALA A 703 24.70 -12.29 -8.55
N ALA A 704 25.61 -11.53 -7.94
CA ALA A 704 25.34 -10.16 -7.56
C ALA A 704 25.14 -9.24 -8.77
N LEU A 705 25.98 -9.40 -9.80
CA LEU A 705 25.84 -8.64 -11.04
C LEU A 705 24.50 -8.91 -11.73
N GLN A 706 24.00 -10.15 -11.70
CA GLN A 706 22.68 -10.50 -12.24
C GLN A 706 21.53 -9.71 -11.58
N MET A 707 21.61 -9.44 -10.28
CA MET A 707 20.64 -8.56 -9.61
C MET A 707 20.86 -7.10 -10.01
N PHE A 708 22.11 -6.67 -10.10
CA PHE A 708 22.48 -5.29 -10.39
C PHE A 708 22.10 -4.87 -11.84
N VAL A 709 22.24 -5.75 -12.83
CA VAL A 709 21.89 -5.43 -14.23
C VAL A 709 20.39 -5.22 -14.42
N GLN A 710 19.54 -5.83 -13.59
CA GLN A 710 18.11 -5.50 -13.56
C GLN A 710 17.89 -4.04 -13.12
N ILE A 711 18.62 -3.58 -12.10
CA ILE A 711 18.60 -2.17 -11.64
C ILE A 711 19.10 -1.25 -12.75
N LEU A 712 20.15 -1.65 -13.46
CA LEU A 712 20.68 -0.93 -14.62
C LEU A 712 19.63 -0.81 -15.73
N GLY A 713 18.83 -1.85 -15.98
CA GLY A 713 17.69 -1.84 -16.90
C GLY A 713 16.50 -0.98 -16.46
N GLY A 714 16.50 -0.45 -15.23
CA GLY A 714 15.43 0.40 -14.71
C GLY A 714 14.53 -0.25 -13.66
N CYS A 715 14.85 -1.46 -13.21
CA CYS A 715 14.17 -2.10 -12.08
C CYS A 715 14.39 -1.31 -10.79
N ARG A 716 13.32 -1.07 -10.02
CA ARG A 716 13.30 -0.27 -8.78
C ARG A 716 12.70 -1.03 -7.60
N GLY A 717 12.74 -2.35 -7.66
CA GLY A 717 12.40 -3.26 -6.57
C GLY A 717 12.71 -4.69 -6.96
N ILE A 718 13.26 -5.49 -6.04
CA ILE A 718 13.65 -6.89 -6.32
C ILE A 718 13.15 -7.78 -5.20
N PHE A 719 12.45 -8.86 -5.56
CA PHE A 719 12.06 -9.93 -4.65
C PHE A 719 12.71 -11.24 -5.08
N PHE A 720 13.40 -11.88 -4.13
CA PHE A 720 14.06 -13.15 -4.36
C PHE A 720 13.12 -14.30 -3.99
N PHE A 721 12.96 -15.26 -4.90
CA PHE A 721 12.17 -16.47 -4.63
C PHE A 721 13.10 -17.64 -4.31
N CYS A 722 13.02 -18.24 -3.12
CA CYS A 722 12.07 -17.94 -2.02
C CYS A 722 12.68 -18.03 -0.63
N ASN A 723 11.92 -17.57 0.37
CA ASN A 723 12.26 -17.70 1.77
C ASN A 723 12.23 -19.16 2.19
N GLY A 724 13.38 -19.67 2.61
CA GLY A 724 13.55 -21.05 3.08
C GLY A 724 14.73 -21.77 2.45
N GLU A 725 14.74 -23.09 2.65
CA GLU A 725 15.84 -23.99 2.31
C GLU A 725 15.54 -24.90 1.11
N GLN A 726 14.49 -24.57 0.33
CA GLN A 726 14.06 -25.33 -0.83
C GLN A 726 15.24 -25.54 -1.80
N PRO A 727 15.65 -26.78 -2.11
CA PRO A 727 16.89 -27.07 -2.84
C PRO A 727 17.05 -26.42 -4.21
N GLN A 728 15.95 -26.05 -4.86
CA GLN A 728 15.96 -25.51 -6.23
C GLN A 728 15.96 -23.98 -6.27
N PHE A 729 15.41 -23.31 -5.24
CA PHE A 729 15.13 -21.86 -5.30
C PHE A 729 15.44 -21.12 -4.00
N GLY A 730 15.51 -21.80 -2.85
CA GLY A 730 15.56 -21.15 -1.54
C GLY A 730 16.80 -20.28 -1.34
N PHE A 731 16.60 -19.05 -0.87
CA PHE A 731 17.71 -18.13 -0.56
C PHE A 731 18.63 -18.70 0.55
N TYR A 732 18.06 -19.46 1.49
CA TYR A 732 18.80 -20.11 2.58
C TYR A 732 19.19 -21.56 2.27
N SER A 733 18.95 -22.03 1.04
CA SER A 733 19.40 -23.35 0.62
C SER A 733 20.85 -23.30 0.15
N ASP A 734 21.73 -24.13 0.71
CA ASP A 734 23.12 -24.22 0.24
C ASP A 734 23.25 -24.84 -1.16
N LYS A 735 22.17 -25.48 -1.66
CA LYS A 735 22.09 -26.00 -3.03
C LYS A 735 21.68 -24.93 -4.04
N ALA A 736 20.65 -24.14 -3.73
CA ALA A 736 20.15 -23.11 -4.65
C ALA A 736 20.94 -21.80 -4.56
N THR A 737 21.39 -21.44 -3.35
CA THR A 737 22.15 -20.23 -3.04
C THR A 737 23.31 -20.59 -2.11
N PRO A 738 24.41 -21.16 -2.65
CA PRO A 738 25.56 -21.57 -1.84
C PRO A 738 26.12 -20.44 -0.96
N PRO A 739 26.75 -20.74 0.19
CA PRO A 739 27.19 -19.71 1.13
C PRO A 739 28.02 -18.57 0.51
N PRO A 740 29.02 -18.80 -0.37
CA PRO A 740 29.76 -17.71 -1.00
C PRO A 740 28.89 -16.79 -1.88
N VAL A 741 27.89 -17.37 -2.55
CA VAL A 741 26.92 -16.61 -3.37
C VAL A 741 25.99 -15.82 -2.45
N ARG A 742 25.48 -16.44 -1.39
CA ARG A 742 24.61 -15.80 -0.40
C ARG A 742 25.30 -14.61 0.24
N GLU A 743 26.53 -14.77 0.73
CA GLU A 743 27.31 -13.69 1.34
C GLU A 743 27.51 -12.51 0.38
N LYS A 744 27.76 -12.76 -0.91
CA LYS A 744 27.91 -11.70 -1.91
C LYS A 744 26.58 -10.99 -2.17
N LEU A 745 25.47 -11.72 -2.27
CA LEU A 745 24.14 -11.14 -2.42
C LEU A 745 23.75 -10.30 -1.20
N GLU A 746 23.98 -10.80 0.02
CA GLU A 746 23.70 -10.03 1.23
C GLU A 746 24.50 -8.73 1.31
N LYS A 747 25.75 -8.70 0.82
CA LYS A 747 26.54 -7.46 0.71
C LYS A 747 25.87 -6.44 -0.22
N LEU A 748 25.44 -6.88 -1.41
CA LEU A 748 24.70 -6.03 -2.36
C LEU A 748 23.37 -5.56 -1.74
N PHE A 749 22.65 -6.45 -1.07
CA PHE A 749 21.34 -6.15 -0.47
C PHE A 749 21.44 -5.11 0.65
N ARG A 750 22.42 -5.25 1.54
CA ARG A 750 22.70 -4.23 2.57
C ARG A 750 23.15 -2.90 1.96
N LEU A 751 23.91 -2.92 0.86
CA LEU A 751 24.29 -1.70 0.14
C LEU A 751 23.05 -0.97 -0.40
N ILE A 752 22.10 -1.69 -0.98
CA ILE A 752 20.83 -1.13 -1.49
C ILE A 752 19.97 -0.59 -0.35
N ASP A 753 19.81 -1.36 0.74
CA ASP A 753 18.99 -0.98 1.88
C ASP A 753 19.54 0.25 2.62
N ALA A 754 20.86 0.36 2.75
CA ALA A 754 21.51 1.54 3.33
C ALA A 754 21.39 2.80 2.45
N ASN A 755 21.14 2.64 1.15
CA ASN A 755 21.18 3.73 0.16
C ASN A 755 19.89 3.84 -0.68
N GLN A 756 18.73 3.67 -0.04
CA GLN A 756 17.39 3.72 -0.67
C GLN A 756 17.19 4.95 -1.57
N THR A 757 17.66 6.12 -1.15
CA THR A 757 17.59 7.35 -1.93
C THR A 757 18.29 7.18 -3.28
N ILE A 758 19.50 6.64 -3.33
CA ILE A 758 20.27 6.51 -4.57
C ILE A 758 19.70 5.41 -5.47
N PHE A 759 19.41 4.23 -4.91
CA PHE A 759 18.93 3.09 -5.70
C PHE A 759 17.49 3.27 -6.22
N SER A 760 16.69 4.13 -5.58
CA SER A 760 15.35 4.47 -6.07
C SER A 760 15.34 5.48 -7.22
N LEU A 761 16.46 6.16 -7.53
CA LEU A 761 16.50 7.16 -8.61
C LEU A 761 16.12 6.52 -9.95
N PRO A 762 15.14 7.06 -10.69
CA PRO A 762 14.73 6.50 -11.97
C PRO A 762 15.82 6.65 -13.02
N ARG A 763 15.75 5.83 -14.07
CA ARG A 763 16.60 5.98 -15.25
C ARG A 763 16.31 7.32 -15.93
N ALA A 764 17.34 8.01 -16.41
CA ALA A 764 17.16 9.21 -17.19
C ALA A 764 16.35 8.92 -18.47
N LYS A 765 15.57 9.91 -18.92
CA LYS A 765 14.69 9.78 -20.09
C LYS A 765 15.53 9.65 -21.36
N ALA A 766 15.29 8.58 -22.13
CA ALA A 766 15.93 8.39 -23.43
C ALA A 766 15.44 9.40 -24.47
N GLN A 767 16.30 9.75 -25.42
CA GLN A 767 15.93 10.56 -26.59
C GLN A 767 15.51 9.72 -27.79
N ILE A 768 15.77 8.41 -27.73
CA ILE A 768 15.52 7.45 -28.80
C ILE A 768 14.51 6.43 -28.32
N ALA A 769 13.54 6.09 -29.16
CA ALA A 769 12.66 4.95 -28.95
C ALA A 769 12.79 3.94 -30.09
N VAL A 770 12.75 2.65 -29.77
CA VAL A 770 12.58 1.56 -30.73
C VAL A 770 11.11 1.14 -30.74
N LEU A 771 10.53 1.04 -31.94
CA LEU A 771 9.17 0.54 -32.12
C LEU A 771 9.14 -0.99 -31.96
N LEU A 772 8.42 -1.47 -30.96
CA LEU A 772 7.95 -2.85 -30.87
C LEU A 772 6.51 -2.88 -31.38
N SER A 773 6.32 -3.28 -32.63
CA SER A 773 4.99 -3.39 -33.25
C SER A 773 4.28 -4.61 -32.66
N ASP A 774 3.27 -4.37 -31.83
CA ASP A 774 2.45 -5.44 -31.25
C ASP A 774 1.72 -6.21 -32.37
N THR A 775 1.28 -5.51 -33.41
CA THR A 775 0.64 -6.11 -34.59
C THR A 775 1.58 -7.05 -35.34
N ALA A 776 2.83 -6.65 -35.59
CA ALA A 776 3.82 -7.55 -36.17
C ALA A 776 4.11 -8.72 -35.22
N ASN A 777 4.30 -8.45 -33.93
CA ASN A 777 4.56 -9.48 -32.94
C ASN A 777 3.42 -10.52 -32.86
N LEU A 778 2.16 -10.11 -33.02
CA LEU A 778 1.02 -11.03 -33.06
C LEU A 778 1.01 -11.90 -34.33
N HIS A 779 1.31 -11.32 -35.50
CA HIS A 779 1.32 -12.06 -36.76
C HIS A 779 2.48 -13.05 -36.87
N TYR A 780 3.69 -12.63 -36.52
CA TYR A 780 4.86 -13.50 -36.52
C TYR A 780 4.83 -14.45 -35.32
N GLY A 781 4.53 -13.94 -34.13
CA GLY A 781 4.58 -14.69 -32.87
C GLY A 781 3.49 -15.74 -32.66
N SER A 782 2.59 -15.89 -33.63
CA SER A 782 1.62 -17.00 -33.70
C SER A 782 1.99 -18.10 -34.70
N ASP A 783 3.15 -17.98 -35.37
CA ASP A 783 3.62 -19.01 -36.29
C ASP A 783 3.98 -20.31 -35.53
N PRO A 784 3.56 -21.48 -36.03
CA PRO A 784 3.88 -22.77 -35.39
C PRO A 784 5.36 -23.15 -35.50
N GLU A 785 6.12 -22.61 -36.46
CA GLU A 785 7.55 -22.86 -36.61
C GLU A 785 8.37 -21.90 -35.72
N PRO A 786 9.14 -22.39 -34.72
CA PRO A 786 9.86 -21.52 -33.79
C PRO A 786 10.77 -20.46 -34.44
N PRO A 787 11.54 -20.76 -35.51
CA PRO A 787 12.38 -19.75 -36.16
C PRO A 787 11.60 -18.58 -36.79
N ARG A 788 10.39 -18.84 -37.31
CA ARG A 788 9.50 -17.81 -37.85
C ARG A 788 8.78 -17.05 -36.74
N ARG A 789 8.37 -17.79 -35.71
CA ARG A 789 7.75 -17.22 -34.50
C ARG A 789 8.62 -16.16 -33.84
N ASP A 790 9.92 -16.42 -33.73
CA ASP A 790 10.87 -15.51 -33.09
C ASP A 790 11.43 -14.44 -34.05
N GLU A 791 11.04 -14.45 -35.33
CA GLU A 791 11.66 -13.62 -36.36
C GLU A 791 11.56 -12.12 -36.04
N TYR A 792 10.37 -11.65 -35.69
CA TYR A 792 10.14 -10.22 -35.42
C TYR A 792 10.80 -9.77 -34.11
N ALA A 793 10.60 -10.51 -33.01
CA ALA A 793 11.22 -10.19 -31.72
C ALA A 793 12.75 -10.15 -31.81
N LYS A 794 13.35 -11.05 -32.60
CA LYS A 794 14.79 -11.01 -32.91
C LYS A 794 15.19 -9.72 -33.61
N ARG A 795 14.37 -9.19 -34.53
CA ARG A 795 14.68 -7.95 -35.27
C ARG A 795 14.59 -6.74 -34.36
N VAL A 796 13.60 -6.71 -33.47
CA VAL A 796 13.48 -5.67 -32.44
C VAL A 796 14.71 -5.70 -31.51
N SER A 797 15.05 -6.85 -30.94
CA SER A 797 16.20 -7.01 -30.03
C SER A 797 17.52 -6.61 -30.70
N GLN A 798 17.74 -7.02 -31.95
CA GLN A 798 18.99 -6.71 -32.64
C GLN A 798 19.06 -5.24 -33.11
N THR A 799 17.92 -4.63 -33.47
CA THR A 799 17.86 -3.18 -33.73
C THR A 799 18.23 -2.39 -32.49
N TYR A 800 17.72 -2.83 -31.35
CA TYR A 800 18.05 -2.25 -30.05
C TYR A 800 19.54 -2.42 -29.71
N ASP A 801 20.12 -3.59 -29.97
CA ASP A 801 21.55 -3.84 -29.76
C ASP A 801 22.46 -2.94 -30.61
N LEU A 802 22.05 -2.59 -31.84
CA LEU A 802 22.81 -1.65 -32.70
C LEU A 802 23.02 -0.29 -32.00
N LEU A 803 22.07 0.15 -31.19
CA LEU A 803 22.10 1.44 -30.48
C LEU A 803 22.70 1.30 -29.08
N ARG A 804 22.28 0.28 -28.32
CA ARG A 804 22.76 0.02 -26.95
C ARG A 804 24.27 -0.18 -26.91
N ASN A 805 24.84 -0.91 -27.88
CA ASN A 805 26.29 -1.13 -27.96
C ASN A 805 27.10 0.12 -28.36
N GLN A 806 26.41 1.21 -28.75
CA GLN A 806 26.98 2.53 -28.96
C GLN A 806 26.66 3.50 -27.80
N HIS A 807 26.23 2.95 -26.65
CA HIS A 807 25.92 3.66 -25.40
C HIS A 807 24.81 4.71 -25.50
N PHE A 808 23.90 4.56 -26.46
CA PHE A 808 22.66 5.35 -26.46
C PHE A 808 21.70 4.85 -25.39
N ALA A 809 21.02 5.79 -24.72
CA ALA A 809 19.83 5.48 -23.95
C ALA A 809 18.65 5.29 -24.91
N VAL A 810 17.95 4.17 -24.77
CA VAL A 810 16.88 3.76 -25.68
C VAL A 810 15.67 3.30 -24.87
N ASP A 811 14.50 3.80 -25.23
CA ASP A 811 13.22 3.31 -24.74
C ASP A 811 12.56 2.39 -25.79
N PHE A 812 11.56 1.64 -25.37
CA PHE A 812 10.64 0.92 -26.26
C PHE A 812 9.25 1.55 -26.21
N ILE A 813 8.64 1.69 -27.37
CA ILE A 813 7.23 2.07 -27.52
C ILE A 813 6.52 1.13 -28.49
N THR A 814 5.20 1.05 -28.39
CA THR A 814 4.32 0.33 -29.32
C THR A 814 3.40 1.31 -30.06
N GLU A 815 2.74 0.84 -31.12
CA GLU A 815 1.74 1.59 -31.86
C GLU A 815 0.66 2.24 -30.97
N SER A 816 0.18 1.54 -29.93
CA SER A 816 -0.86 2.04 -29.01
C SER A 816 -0.42 3.26 -28.18
N GLN A 817 0.90 3.51 -28.12
CA GLN A 817 1.48 4.61 -27.35
C GLN A 817 1.91 5.80 -28.22
N LEU A 818 1.84 5.68 -29.56
CA LEU A 818 2.31 6.72 -30.48
C LEU A 818 1.59 8.05 -30.24
N ALA A 819 0.26 8.05 -30.10
CA ALA A 819 -0.52 9.28 -29.95
C ALA A 819 -0.15 10.09 -28.69
N GLY A 820 0.32 9.45 -27.61
CA GLY A 820 0.61 10.10 -26.34
C GLY A 820 2.10 10.28 -26.03
N LYS A 821 2.98 9.41 -26.57
CA LYS A 821 4.40 9.38 -26.21
C LYS A 821 5.35 9.70 -27.36
N LEU A 822 4.92 9.65 -28.62
CA LEU A 822 5.86 9.80 -29.75
C LEU A 822 6.62 11.14 -29.71
N GLY A 823 5.97 12.21 -29.25
CA GLY A 823 6.60 13.53 -29.08
C GLY A 823 7.66 13.61 -27.98
N ASP A 824 7.79 12.60 -27.13
CA ASP A 824 8.82 12.54 -26.09
C ASP A 824 10.22 12.23 -26.62
N TYR A 825 10.30 11.71 -27.84
CA TYR A 825 11.54 11.19 -28.44
C TYR A 825 11.96 12.04 -29.64
N ARG A 826 13.28 12.25 -29.77
CA ARG A 826 13.87 12.94 -30.93
C ARG A 826 14.05 12.02 -32.13
N LEU A 827 14.16 10.72 -31.89
CA LEU A 827 14.32 9.70 -32.91
C LEU A 827 13.43 8.49 -32.60
N LEU A 828 12.62 8.10 -33.56
CA LEU A 828 11.99 6.78 -33.60
C LEU A 828 12.81 5.85 -34.50
N VAL A 829 13.15 4.67 -34.00
CA VAL A 829 13.82 3.62 -34.77
C VAL A 829 12.82 2.51 -35.05
N VAL A 830 12.66 2.16 -36.32
CA VAL A 830 11.68 1.19 -36.80
C VAL A 830 12.41 -0.05 -37.31
N PRO A 831 12.34 -1.16 -36.56
CA PRO A 831 12.87 -2.45 -36.98
C PRO A 831 12.25 -2.94 -38.30
N SER A 832 12.94 -3.85 -38.98
CA SER A 832 12.40 -4.51 -40.16
C SER A 832 11.08 -5.23 -39.87
N ARG A 833 10.16 -5.24 -40.83
CA ARG A 833 8.82 -5.89 -40.77
C ARG A 833 7.85 -5.29 -39.73
N SER A 834 8.15 -4.12 -39.15
CA SER A 834 7.16 -3.42 -38.31
C SER A 834 5.90 -3.10 -39.11
N ILE A 835 4.74 -3.32 -38.48
CA ILE A 835 3.42 -3.11 -39.07
C ILE A 835 2.71 -1.98 -38.31
N LEU A 836 2.11 -1.06 -39.05
CA LEU A 836 1.26 0.02 -38.54
C LEU A 836 0.02 0.17 -39.44
N THR A 837 -1.07 0.62 -38.85
CA THR A 837 -2.28 1.06 -39.55
C THR A 837 -2.05 2.40 -40.26
N ASP A 838 -2.94 2.77 -41.17
CA ASP A 838 -2.88 4.09 -41.83
C ASP A 838 -2.98 5.25 -40.85
N ALA A 839 -3.84 5.13 -39.84
CA ALA A 839 -3.98 6.15 -38.80
C ALA A 839 -2.68 6.33 -37.99
N GLU A 840 -1.98 5.24 -37.67
CA GLU A 840 -0.71 5.30 -36.96
C GLU A 840 0.42 5.87 -37.84
N LEU A 841 0.42 5.59 -39.14
CA LEU A 841 1.35 6.22 -40.08
C LEU A 841 1.11 7.73 -40.20
N GLU A 842 -0.13 8.21 -40.11
CA GLU A 842 -0.41 9.65 -40.04
C GLU A 842 0.15 10.31 -38.78
N LEU A 843 0.16 9.60 -37.65
CA LEU A 843 0.82 10.06 -36.42
C LEU A 843 2.32 10.20 -36.63
N LEU A 844 2.97 9.21 -37.28
CA LEU A 844 4.39 9.29 -37.64
C LEU A 844 4.68 10.43 -38.62
N ALA A 845 3.84 10.62 -39.63
CA ALA A 845 3.98 11.73 -40.57
C ALA A 845 3.86 13.10 -39.86
N SER A 846 2.96 13.21 -38.89
CA SER A 846 2.81 14.41 -38.05
C SER A 846 4.02 14.64 -37.15
N TYR A 847 4.55 13.58 -36.55
CA TYR A 847 5.79 13.62 -35.77
C TYR A 847 6.98 14.13 -36.58
N LEU A 848 7.16 13.61 -37.80
CA LEU A 848 8.19 14.08 -38.73
C LEU A 848 8.01 15.55 -39.08
N LYS A 849 6.78 16.00 -39.39
CA LYS A 849 6.48 17.42 -39.65
C LYS A 849 6.88 18.32 -38.49
N ASN A 850 6.70 17.86 -37.26
CA ASN A 850 7.02 18.55 -36.02
C ASN A 850 8.52 18.47 -35.61
N GLY A 851 9.40 17.99 -36.49
CA GLY A 851 10.85 17.95 -36.26
C GLY A 851 11.37 16.66 -35.63
N GLY A 852 10.50 15.67 -35.44
CA GLY A 852 10.91 14.31 -35.13
C GLY A 852 11.75 13.69 -36.24
N LYS A 853 12.50 12.64 -35.91
CA LYS A 853 13.36 11.91 -36.86
C LYS A 853 13.04 10.43 -36.88
N LEU A 854 13.29 9.78 -38.01
CA LEU A 854 13.01 8.36 -38.22
C LEU A 854 14.26 7.65 -38.75
N LEU A 855 14.58 6.50 -38.16
CA LEU A 855 15.52 5.53 -38.72
C LEU A 855 14.75 4.23 -38.97
N ALA A 856 14.49 3.89 -40.22
CA ALA A 856 13.72 2.71 -40.60
C ALA A 856 14.59 1.69 -41.35
N PHE A 857 14.35 0.41 -41.10
CA PHE A 857 15.02 -0.69 -41.81
C PHE A 857 14.13 -1.34 -42.86
N GLY A 858 14.73 -2.20 -43.67
CA GLY A 858 14.10 -2.87 -44.80
C GLY A 858 12.81 -3.58 -44.43
N LYS A 859 11.86 -3.64 -45.36
CA LYS A 859 10.52 -4.20 -45.15
C LYS A 859 9.67 -3.50 -44.07
N ALA A 860 10.10 -2.36 -43.51
CA ALA A 860 9.22 -1.57 -42.64
C ALA A 860 7.95 -1.17 -43.40
N PHE A 861 6.79 -1.39 -42.76
CA PHE A 861 5.47 -1.05 -43.29
C PHE A 861 5.20 -1.63 -44.69
N ASP A 862 5.70 -2.83 -45.00
CA ASP A 862 5.39 -3.55 -46.24
C ASP A 862 4.03 -4.27 -46.20
N ARG A 863 3.49 -4.47 -45.00
CA ARG A 863 2.17 -5.01 -44.72
C ARG A 863 1.26 -4.05 -43.95
N ASN A 864 -0.05 -4.17 -44.16
CA ASN A 864 -1.07 -3.55 -43.30
C ASN A 864 -1.34 -4.43 -42.06
N GLU A 865 -2.26 -3.98 -41.19
CA GLU A 865 -2.62 -4.68 -39.95
C GLU A 865 -3.22 -6.07 -40.14
N PHE A 866 -3.70 -6.39 -41.34
CA PHE A 866 -4.21 -7.71 -41.73
C PHE A 866 -3.16 -8.57 -42.44
N PHE A 867 -1.90 -8.15 -42.42
CA PHE A 867 -0.75 -8.82 -43.04
C PHE A 867 -0.80 -8.85 -44.58
N GLU A 868 -1.64 -8.02 -45.19
CA GLU A 868 -1.75 -7.88 -46.64
C GLU A 868 -0.66 -6.92 -47.16
N PRO A 869 -0.08 -7.15 -48.35
CA PRO A 869 0.87 -6.21 -48.94
C PRO A 869 0.29 -4.81 -49.05
N ARG A 870 1.07 -3.79 -48.70
CA ARG A 870 0.69 -2.38 -48.87
C ARG A 870 1.70 -1.61 -49.74
N GLY A 871 1.22 -0.51 -50.32
CA GLY A 871 2.08 0.45 -51.00
C GLY A 871 3.05 1.14 -50.03
N LEU A 872 4.16 1.63 -50.57
CA LEU A 872 5.23 2.30 -49.83
C LEU A 872 4.71 3.59 -49.16
N PRO A 873 4.78 3.73 -47.83
CA PRO A 873 4.39 4.96 -47.16
C PRO A 873 5.32 6.13 -47.51
N PRO A 874 4.80 7.29 -47.97
CA PRO A 874 5.63 8.44 -48.33
C PRO A 874 6.53 8.95 -47.21
N LEU A 875 6.17 8.70 -45.94
CA LEU A 875 6.94 9.11 -44.76
C LEU A 875 8.33 8.47 -44.66
N LEU A 876 8.61 7.40 -45.42
CA LEU A 876 9.92 6.74 -45.43
C LEU A 876 10.97 7.51 -46.23
N GLY A 877 10.60 8.61 -46.91
CA GLY A 877 11.54 9.45 -47.65
C GLY A 877 12.12 8.77 -48.89
N ILE A 878 11.46 7.72 -49.39
CA ILE A 878 11.81 6.98 -50.60
C ILE A 878 10.57 6.82 -51.48
N ASP A 879 10.75 6.86 -52.80
CA ASP A 879 9.64 6.82 -53.79
C ASP A 879 9.39 5.40 -54.29
N ARG A 880 10.42 4.57 -54.33
CA ARG A 880 10.36 3.20 -54.84
C ARG A 880 11.21 2.26 -53.98
N ARG A 881 10.66 1.08 -53.73
CA ARG A 881 11.33 -0.06 -53.07
C ARG A 881 11.01 -1.33 -53.86
N GLU A 882 12.02 -2.15 -54.11
CA GLU A 882 11.87 -3.44 -54.79
C GLU A 882 12.92 -4.45 -54.31
N PRO A 883 12.76 -5.76 -54.60
CA PRO A 883 13.74 -6.77 -54.22
C PRO A 883 15.12 -6.48 -54.80
N ALA A 884 16.17 -6.87 -54.08
CA ALA A 884 17.52 -6.78 -54.62
C ALA A 884 17.69 -7.62 -55.90
N PRO A 885 18.55 -7.17 -56.85
CA PRO A 885 18.85 -7.93 -58.05
C PRO A 885 19.36 -9.34 -57.72
N TRP A 886 19.07 -10.30 -58.61
CA TRP A 886 19.56 -11.69 -58.53
C TRP A 886 19.11 -12.48 -57.28
N ASN A 887 18.07 -12.02 -56.57
CA ASN A 887 17.58 -12.63 -55.32
C ASN A 887 18.70 -12.83 -54.28
N ARG A 888 19.63 -11.86 -54.17
CA ARG A 888 20.69 -11.92 -53.17
C ARG A 888 20.12 -11.91 -51.76
N GLY A 889 20.48 -12.90 -50.95
CA GLY A 889 20.17 -12.91 -49.51
C GLY A 889 21.12 -12.04 -48.67
N GLN A 890 22.26 -11.62 -49.23
CA GLN A 890 23.26 -10.79 -48.55
C GLN A 890 23.89 -9.80 -49.54
N MET A 891 24.31 -8.63 -49.05
CA MET A 891 25.13 -7.67 -49.80
C MET A 891 26.22 -7.07 -48.93
N ARG A 892 27.30 -6.61 -49.56
CA ARG A 892 28.38 -5.88 -48.89
C ARG A 892 28.20 -4.38 -49.12
N LEU A 893 28.19 -3.62 -48.02
CA LEU A 893 28.46 -2.20 -48.06
C LEU A 893 29.96 -2.02 -48.33
N VAL A 894 30.31 -1.16 -49.28
CA VAL A 894 31.71 -0.94 -49.70
C VAL A 894 32.11 0.53 -49.67
N GLU A 895 31.13 1.43 -49.65
CA GLU A 895 31.34 2.88 -49.65
C GLU A 895 30.36 3.55 -48.68
N VAL A 896 30.84 4.58 -48.00
CA VAL A 896 30.05 5.43 -47.10
C VAL A 896 30.30 6.90 -47.39
N ASP A 897 29.39 7.76 -46.96
CA ASP A 897 29.59 9.19 -46.94
C ASP A 897 30.94 9.54 -46.24
N PRO A 898 31.78 10.43 -46.79
CA PRO A 898 33.07 10.77 -46.21
C PRO A 898 33.02 11.19 -44.74
N ALA A 899 31.90 11.79 -44.28
CA ALA A 899 31.72 12.17 -42.88
C ALA A 899 31.58 10.96 -41.92
N LEU A 900 31.35 9.75 -42.45
CA LEU A 900 31.18 8.50 -41.73
C LEU A 900 32.37 7.53 -41.89
N ALA A 901 33.42 7.93 -42.62
CA ALA A 901 34.56 7.06 -42.92
C ALA A 901 35.23 6.47 -41.66
N GLU A 902 35.29 7.24 -40.56
CA GLU A 902 35.80 6.77 -39.27
C GLU A 902 34.95 5.65 -38.63
N GLN A 903 33.66 5.57 -38.98
CA GLN A 903 32.71 4.56 -38.46
C GLN A 903 32.53 3.39 -39.44
N PHE A 904 33.30 3.36 -40.53
CA PHE A 904 33.29 2.31 -41.54
C PHE A 904 34.71 1.76 -41.75
N PRO A 905 35.24 0.97 -40.79
CA PRO A 905 36.63 0.53 -40.84
C PRO A 905 36.88 -0.58 -41.89
N THR A 906 35.83 -1.28 -42.32
CA THR A 906 35.89 -2.40 -43.27
C THR A 906 34.55 -2.60 -43.97
N GLU A 907 34.52 -3.46 -45.00
CA GLU A 907 33.29 -3.90 -45.66
C GLU A 907 32.30 -4.50 -44.65
N ILE A 908 31.03 -4.12 -44.76
CA ILE A 908 29.96 -4.60 -43.86
C ILE A 908 29.01 -5.50 -44.64
N ILE A 909 28.79 -6.72 -44.16
CA ILE A 909 27.80 -7.64 -44.74
C ILE A 909 26.44 -7.37 -44.08
N VAL A 910 25.44 -7.04 -44.91
CA VAL A 910 24.04 -6.90 -44.51
C VAL A 910 23.20 -7.99 -45.18
N GLN A 911 22.05 -8.32 -44.58
CA GLN A 911 21.18 -9.40 -45.06
C GLN A 911 19.86 -8.88 -45.62
N GLU A 912 19.21 -9.70 -46.44
CA GLU A 912 17.91 -9.41 -47.06
C GLU A 912 17.86 -8.01 -47.70
N PRO A 913 18.80 -7.73 -48.63
CA PRO A 913 18.89 -6.44 -49.28
C PRO A 913 17.64 -6.09 -50.09
N GLU A 914 17.31 -4.81 -50.11
CA GLU A 914 16.31 -4.20 -50.99
C GLU A 914 16.98 -3.14 -51.86
N ARG A 915 16.39 -2.87 -53.02
CA ARG A 915 16.79 -1.78 -53.89
C ARG A 915 15.83 -0.61 -53.69
N VAL A 916 16.37 0.55 -53.35
CA VAL A 916 15.60 1.78 -53.15
C VAL A 916 15.91 2.80 -54.22
N ASN A 917 14.87 3.45 -54.75
CA ASN A 917 14.93 4.44 -55.82
C ASN A 917 15.93 4.10 -56.96
N PRO A 918 15.89 2.88 -57.53
CA PRO A 918 16.92 2.46 -58.46
C PRO A 918 16.94 3.25 -59.76
N LEU A 919 18.15 3.50 -60.25
CA LEU A 919 18.37 3.80 -61.65
C LEU A 919 18.00 2.58 -62.53
N PRO A 920 17.58 2.82 -63.79
CA PRO A 920 17.46 1.76 -64.79
C PRO A 920 18.74 0.91 -64.81
N MET A 921 18.59 -0.42 -64.88
CA MET A 921 19.71 -1.35 -64.75
C MET A 921 20.80 -1.14 -65.82
N GLU A 922 20.41 -0.59 -66.97
CA GLU A 922 21.28 -0.19 -68.09
C GLU A 922 22.21 1.00 -67.73
N GLN A 923 21.88 1.76 -66.70
CA GLN A 923 22.63 2.93 -66.21
C GLN A 923 23.40 2.63 -64.91
N ALA A 924 23.19 1.46 -64.31
CA ALA A 924 23.90 1.01 -63.12
C ALA A 924 25.24 0.40 -63.53
N ILE A 925 26.33 1.15 -63.40
CA ILE A 925 27.70 0.63 -63.60
C ILE A 925 28.19 0.07 -62.27
N PRO A 926 28.48 -1.25 -62.16
CA PRO A 926 29.06 -1.82 -60.95
C PRO A 926 30.33 -1.08 -60.53
N GLY A 927 30.39 -0.64 -59.27
CA GLY A 927 31.51 0.14 -58.72
C GLY A 927 31.51 1.65 -59.00
N TYR A 928 30.45 2.21 -59.61
CA TYR A 928 30.30 3.65 -59.84
C TYR A 928 28.93 4.15 -59.37
N ILE A 929 28.92 4.98 -58.33
CA ILE A 929 27.72 5.74 -57.93
C ILE A 929 27.66 6.97 -58.86
N PRO A 930 26.73 7.05 -59.82
CA PRO A 930 26.64 8.24 -60.64
C PRO A 930 26.25 9.45 -59.77
N GLU A 931 26.95 10.58 -59.97
CA GLU A 931 26.59 11.89 -59.37
C GLU A 931 25.19 12.38 -59.82
N SER A 932 24.52 11.66 -60.72
CA SER A 932 23.15 11.93 -61.15
C SER A 932 22.18 11.71 -60.00
N ARG A 933 21.98 12.77 -59.22
CA ARG A 933 20.69 13.25 -58.71
C ARG A 933 19.58 12.19 -58.69
N LEU A 934 19.64 11.34 -57.67
CA LEU A 934 18.46 10.74 -57.10
C LEU A 934 17.73 11.87 -56.33
N ASP A 935 17.00 12.73 -57.06
CA ASP A 935 16.53 14.07 -56.64
C ASP A 935 15.80 14.16 -55.28
N ALA A 936 15.47 13.04 -54.62
CA ALA A 936 14.76 12.96 -53.35
C ALA A 936 15.61 12.64 -52.09
N HIS A 937 16.87 12.18 -52.20
CA HIS A 937 17.65 11.73 -51.04
C HIS A 937 19.19 11.80 -51.22
N ARG A 938 19.90 11.86 -50.09
CA ARG A 938 21.37 11.72 -49.96
C ARG A 938 21.74 10.27 -49.65
N THR A 939 22.71 9.72 -50.37
CA THR A 939 23.29 8.40 -50.06
C THR A 939 24.25 8.50 -48.88
N LEU A 940 24.03 7.69 -47.84
CA LEU A 940 24.94 7.57 -46.69
C LEU A 940 25.85 6.34 -46.78
N ALA A 941 25.39 5.27 -47.44
CA ALA A 941 26.19 4.09 -47.74
C ALA A 941 25.70 3.41 -49.03
N ALA A 942 26.64 2.85 -49.79
CA ALA A 942 26.37 2.10 -51.00
C ALA A 942 27.03 0.70 -50.96
N ASN A 943 26.46 -0.21 -51.74
CA ASN A 943 26.92 -1.59 -51.81
C ASN A 943 27.87 -1.85 -52.98
N GLN A 944 28.45 -3.07 -53.01
CA GLN A 944 29.39 -3.54 -54.04
C GLN A 944 28.86 -3.49 -55.49
N ASP A 945 27.55 -3.43 -55.70
CA ASP A 945 26.93 -3.26 -57.03
C ASP A 945 26.62 -1.79 -57.35
N ALA A 946 27.12 -0.85 -56.53
CA ALA A 946 27.07 0.60 -56.69
C ALA A 946 25.66 1.24 -56.73
N TYR A 947 24.73 0.72 -55.92
CA TYR A 947 23.48 1.43 -55.61
C TYR A 947 23.37 1.77 -54.11
N PRO A 948 22.57 2.79 -53.74
CA PRO A 948 22.39 3.20 -52.35
C PRO A 948 21.75 2.09 -51.50
N SER A 949 22.33 1.85 -50.32
CA SER A 949 21.84 0.89 -49.32
C SER A 949 21.42 1.55 -48.01
N ILE A 950 21.97 2.74 -47.71
CA ILE A 950 21.46 3.61 -46.65
C ILE A 950 21.26 4.98 -47.26
N VAL A 951 20.05 5.50 -47.17
CA VAL A 951 19.66 6.79 -47.75
C VAL A 951 19.05 7.70 -46.69
N MET A 952 19.22 9.01 -46.86
CA MET A 952 18.68 10.04 -46.00
C MET A 952 17.81 10.99 -46.83
N SER A 953 16.60 11.29 -46.36
CA SER A 953 15.71 12.25 -47.01
C SER A 953 16.37 13.63 -47.11
N ASN A 954 16.02 14.40 -48.14
CA ASN A 954 16.60 15.74 -48.38
C ASN A 954 16.41 16.73 -47.22
N ASP A 955 15.33 16.60 -46.44
CA ASP A 955 15.08 17.42 -45.24
C ASP A 955 15.88 16.95 -44.01
N GLY A 956 16.63 15.86 -44.14
CA GLY A 956 17.49 15.30 -43.11
C GLY A 956 16.75 14.67 -41.92
N ARG A 957 15.47 14.30 -42.08
CA ARG A 957 14.64 13.76 -40.99
C ARG A 957 14.52 12.24 -41.02
N VAL A 958 14.65 11.61 -42.18
CA VAL A 958 14.42 10.17 -42.34
C VAL A 958 15.68 9.51 -42.88
N VAL A 959 16.12 8.44 -42.21
CA VAL A 959 17.13 7.51 -42.74
C VAL A 959 16.44 6.17 -43.00
N TYR A 960 16.60 5.64 -44.20
CA TYR A 960 16.14 4.32 -44.58
C TYR A 960 17.32 3.40 -44.90
N CYS A 961 17.42 2.30 -44.15
CA CYS A 961 18.38 1.23 -44.37
C CYS A 961 17.70 0.13 -45.20
N ALA A 962 18.08 -0.03 -46.47
CA ALA A 962 17.48 -0.94 -47.43
C ALA A 962 17.93 -2.41 -47.24
N PHE A 963 17.88 -2.89 -46.00
CA PHE A 963 18.25 -4.23 -45.58
C PHE A 963 17.69 -4.55 -44.20
N ASP A 964 17.78 -5.82 -43.81
CA ASP A 964 17.28 -6.30 -42.53
C ASP A 964 18.02 -5.70 -41.31
N SER A 965 17.28 -5.40 -40.25
CA SER A 965 17.79 -4.87 -38.99
C SER A 965 18.45 -5.95 -38.10
N LEU A 966 19.57 -6.52 -38.57
CA LEU A 966 20.38 -7.49 -37.83
C LEU A 966 21.61 -6.83 -37.22
N TYR A 967 22.04 -7.34 -36.07
CA TYR A 967 23.22 -6.84 -35.37
C TYR A 967 24.52 -7.41 -35.96
N SER A 968 25.45 -6.53 -36.30
CA SER A 968 26.89 -6.79 -36.33
C SER A 968 27.62 -5.64 -35.65
N THR A 969 28.85 -5.88 -35.19
CA THR A 969 29.65 -4.84 -34.51
C THR A 969 29.93 -3.66 -35.44
N GLU A 970 30.27 -3.94 -36.69
CA GLU A 970 30.61 -2.94 -37.71
C GLU A 970 29.38 -2.13 -38.09
N LEU A 971 28.22 -2.79 -38.25
CA LEU A 971 26.97 -2.08 -38.52
C LEU A 971 26.54 -1.23 -37.32
N SER A 972 26.74 -1.71 -36.10
CA SER A 972 26.47 -0.92 -34.88
C SER A 972 27.31 0.36 -34.85
N GLN A 973 28.59 0.30 -35.21
CA GLN A 973 29.46 1.48 -35.32
C GLN A 973 28.96 2.47 -36.38
N LEU A 974 28.64 1.97 -37.58
CA LEU A 974 28.13 2.81 -38.67
C LEU A 974 26.79 3.47 -38.30
N ILE A 975 25.84 2.72 -37.75
CA ILE A 975 24.54 3.24 -37.29
C ILE A 975 24.73 4.26 -36.17
N GLY A 976 25.65 4.02 -35.23
CA GLY A 976 26.00 5.00 -34.20
C GLY A 976 26.51 6.32 -34.77
N GLY A 977 27.39 6.25 -35.78
CA GLY A 977 27.86 7.42 -36.53
C GLY A 977 26.75 8.15 -37.26
N ILE A 978 25.82 7.42 -37.89
CA ILE A 978 24.65 8.00 -38.56
C ILE A 978 23.75 8.73 -37.56
N VAL A 979 23.44 8.10 -36.43
CA VAL A 979 22.59 8.68 -35.38
C VAL A 979 23.21 9.96 -34.80
N GLU A 980 24.52 9.94 -34.51
CA GLU A 980 25.22 11.08 -33.92
C GLU A 980 25.50 12.19 -34.92
N ARG A 981 26.11 11.87 -36.07
CA ARG A 981 26.64 12.86 -37.03
C ARG A 981 25.63 13.29 -38.10
N SER A 982 24.80 12.36 -38.57
CA SER A 982 23.82 12.66 -39.63
C SER A 982 22.49 13.10 -39.03
N LEU A 983 21.96 12.35 -38.05
CA LEU A 983 20.71 12.67 -37.38
C LEU A 983 20.90 13.64 -36.18
N GLY A 984 22.12 13.94 -35.76
CA GLY A 984 22.38 14.97 -34.74
C GLY A 984 21.85 14.60 -33.35
N ILE A 985 21.73 13.31 -33.04
CA ILE A 985 21.27 12.81 -31.73
C ILE A 985 22.49 12.45 -30.89
N PRO A 986 22.78 13.20 -29.80
CA PRO A 986 23.96 12.94 -28.98
C PRO A 986 23.79 11.68 -28.15
N ARG A 987 24.91 11.04 -27.80
CA ARG A 987 24.95 9.94 -26.83
C ARG A 987 24.73 10.45 -25.40
N GLU A 988 24.05 9.66 -24.57
CA GLU A 988 23.94 9.91 -23.13
C GLU A 988 25.30 9.73 -22.43
N MET A 989 26.07 8.76 -22.93
CA MET A 989 27.34 8.34 -22.38
C MET A 989 28.20 7.79 -23.51
N ARG A 990 29.52 7.90 -23.37
CA ARG A 990 30.48 7.24 -24.24
C ARG A 990 31.51 6.50 -23.40
N ILE A 991 31.78 5.25 -23.72
CA ILE A 991 32.70 4.40 -22.96
C ILE A 991 33.71 3.78 -23.92
N THR A 992 34.98 4.08 -23.75
CA THR A 992 36.05 3.51 -24.60
C THR A 992 37.11 2.80 -23.78
N ARG A 993 37.95 2.02 -24.47
CA ARG A 993 39.15 1.43 -23.86
C ARG A 993 40.28 2.46 -23.86
N PRO A 994 41.19 2.46 -22.86
CA PRO A 994 42.32 3.37 -22.83
C PRO A 994 43.14 3.33 -24.13
N GLY A 995 43.31 4.50 -24.76
CA GLY A 995 44.06 4.63 -26.01
C GLY A 995 43.36 4.07 -27.26
N SER A 996 42.10 3.63 -27.16
CA SER A 996 41.31 3.18 -28.31
C SER A 996 40.11 4.11 -28.54
N PRO A 997 39.77 4.44 -29.79
CA PRO A 997 38.55 5.16 -30.13
C PRO A 997 37.30 4.25 -30.14
N ASP A 998 37.48 2.93 -30.03
CA ASP A 998 36.40 1.95 -30.13
C ASP A 998 35.56 1.90 -28.86
N GLU A 999 34.25 1.83 -29.06
CA GLU A 999 33.29 1.69 -27.98
C GLU A 999 33.47 0.34 -27.25
N ALA A 1000 33.48 0.39 -25.93
CA ALA A 1000 33.58 -0.76 -25.06
C ALA A 1000 32.20 -1.33 -24.74
N VAL A 1001 31.82 -2.42 -25.42
CA VAL A 1001 30.52 -3.08 -25.25
C VAL A 1001 30.43 -3.93 -23.97
N GLU A 1002 31.57 -4.30 -23.38
CA GLU A 1002 31.63 -5.11 -22.17
C GLU A 1002 31.34 -4.35 -20.87
N LEU A 1003 31.39 -3.00 -20.89
CA LEU A 1003 30.99 -2.17 -19.78
C LEU A 1003 29.62 -1.56 -20.06
N LEU A 1004 28.62 -2.00 -19.28
CA LEU A 1004 27.28 -1.44 -19.33
C LEU A 1004 27.21 -0.20 -18.44
N GLY A 1005 26.54 0.84 -18.90
CA GLY A 1005 26.36 2.10 -18.19
C GLY A 1005 24.91 2.57 -18.20
N ALA A 1006 24.51 3.29 -17.15
CA ALA A 1006 23.23 4.00 -17.11
C ALA A 1006 23.34 5.27 -16.26
N VAL A 1007 22.64 6.32 -16.68
CA VAL A 1007 22.43 7.53 -15.89
C VAL A 1007 21.07 7.46 -15.20
N ASN A 1008 21.06 7.61 -13.87
CA ASN A 1008 19.84 7.74 -13.08
C ASN A 1008 19.73 9.17 -12.54
N ARG A 1009 18.56 9.80 -12.66
CA ARG A 1009 18.36 11.20 -12.24
C ARG A 1009 16.92 11.49 -11.80
N CYS A 1010 16.76 12.29 -10.75
CA CYS A 1010 15.47 12.87 -10.32
C CYS A 1010 15.73 14.25 -9.72
N GLY A 1011 15.22 15.31 -10.36
CA GLY A 1011 15.62 16.68 -10.01
C GLY A 1011 17.14 16.85 -10.10
N ASP A 1012 17.74 17.37 -9.03
CA ASP A 1012 19.19 17.58 -8.94
C ASP A 1012 19.98 16.32 -8.51
N GLU A 1013 19.29 15.26 -8.07
CA GLU A 1013 19.94 14.02 -7.65
C GLU A 1013 20.34 13.19 -8.88
N THR A 1014 21.60 12.81 -8.98
CA THR A 1014 22.15 12.00 -10.09
C THR A 1014 23.02 10.87 -9.55
N ALA A 1015 22.94 9.70 -10.17
CA ALA A 1015 23.84 8.57 -9.96
C ALA A 1015 24.23 7.93 -11.29
N LEU A 1016 25.49 7.51 -11.41
CA LEU A 1016 26.01 6.78 -12.56
C LEU A 1016 26.21 5.33 -12.18
N LEU A 1017 25.62 4.40 -12.92
CA LEU A 1017 25.69 2.96 -12.63
C LEU A 1017 26.52 2.29 -13.72
N PHE A 1018 27.43 1.40 -13.31
CA PHE A 1018 28.31 0.65 -14.20
C PHE A 1018 28.33 -0.83 -13.85
N ALA A 1019 28.40 -1.68 -14.87
CA ALA A 1019 28.47 -3.13 -14.74
C ALA A 1019 29.43 -3.71 -15.78
N ASN A 1020 30.52 -4.35 -15.33
CA ASN A 1020 31.41 -5.10 -16.20
C ASN A 1020 30.80 -6.47 -16.48
N SER A 1021 30.22 -6.68 -17.67
CA SER A 1021 29.68 -7.98 -18.07
C SER A 1021 30.75 -8.98 -18.51
N GLY A 1022 32.02 -8.56 -18.58
CA GLY A 1022 33.15 -9.37 -19.01
C GLY A 1022 33.74 -10.27 -17.91
N ALA A 1023 34.35 -11.37 -18.35
CA ALA A 1023 35.05 -12.34 -17.50
C ALA A 1023 36.46 -11.90 -17.05
N ARG A 1024 36.91 -10.69 -17.45
CA ARG A 1024 38.23 -10.15 -17.16
C ARG A 1024 38.10 -8.79 -16.46
N PRO A 1025 39.07 -8.40 -15.61
CA PRO A 1025 39.14 -7.04 -15.13
C PRO A 1025 39.36 -6.10 -16.32
N GLY A 1026 38.85 -4.88 -16.22
CA GLY A 1026 39.01 -3.87 -17.24
C GLY A 1026 39.16 -2.48 -16.65
N ARG A 1027 39.71 -1.58 -17.46
CA ARG A 1027 39.74 -0.13 -17.24
C ARG A 1027 39.14 0.53 -18.47
N TRP A 1028 38.30 1.53 -18.25
CA TRP A 1028 37.61 2.27 -19.30
C TRP A 1028 37.73 3.77 -19.10
N GLU A 1029 37.70 4.51 -20.19
CA GLU A 1029 37.56 5.96 -20.21
C GLU A 1029 36.10 6.30 -20.51
N ILE A 1030 35.48 7.07 -19.62
CA ILE A 1030 34.04 7.35 -19.67
C ILE A 1030 33.86 8.86 -19.86
N ALA A 1031 32.94 9.22 -20.75
CA ALA A 1031 32.45 10.58 -20.92
C ALA A 1031 30.93 10.61 -20.78
N VAL A 1032 30.42 11.41 -19.83
CA VAL A 1032 28.98 11.61 -19.62
C VAL A 1032 28.66 13.10 -19.76
N PRO A 1033 28.16 13.55 -20.92
CA PRO A 1033 27.81 14.95 -21.14
C PRO A 1033 26.82 15.48 -20.10
N GLY A 1034 27.06 16.70 -19.59
CA GLY A 1034 26.17 17.37 -18.64
C GLY A 1034 26.25 16.84 -17.19
N VAL A 1035 27.26 16.04 -16.87
CA VAL A 1035 27.62 15.69 -15.49
C VAL A 1035 28.56 16.75 -14.91
N PRO A 1036 28.30 17.31 -13.70
CA PRO A 1036 29.15 18.33 -13.11
C PRO A 1036 30.57 17.86 -12.79
N ASP A 1037 31.52 18.77 -12.96
CA ASP A 1037 32.91 18.62 -12.52
C ASP A 1037 33.01 18.50 -11.00
N GLY A 1038 34.03 17.79 -10.54
CA GLY A 1038 34.33 17.63 -9.13
C GLY A 1038 34.66 16.19 -8.75
N THR A 1039 34.65 15.91 -7.46
CA THR A 1039 34.94 14.57 -6.95
C THR A 1039 33.64 13.79 -6.82
N TRP A 1040 33.54 12.68 -7.54
CA TRP A 1040 32.50 11.68 -7.35
C TRP A 1040 33.02 10.60 -6.40
N ARG A 1041 32.11 9.82 -5.81
CA ARG A 1041 32.46 8.70 -4.92
C ARG A 1041 31.78 7.44 -5.39
N GLU A 1042 32.53 6.33 -5.41
CA GLU A 1042 31.97 5.00 -5.52
C GLU A 1042 31.30 4.62 -4.20
N LEU A 1043 30.03 4.22 -4.27
CA LEU A 1043 29.15 4.10 -3.11
C LEU A 1043 29.55 2.97 -2.16
N SER A 1044 30.13 1.88 -2.67
CA SER A 1044 30.52 0.71 -1.88
C SER A 1044 31.92 0.85 -1.28
N SER A 1045 32.89 1.40 -2.01
CA SER A 1045 34.29 1.52 -1.59
C SER A 1045 34.61 2.87 -0.94
N GLY A 1046 33.82 3.91 -1.24
CA GLY A 1046 34.09 5.29 -0.84
C GLY A 1046 35.21 5.96 -1.65
N GLU A 1047 35.77 5.27 -2.65
CA GLU A 1047 36.86 5.74 -3.50
C GLU A 1047 36.45 7.01 -4.25
N ALA A 1048 37.35 8.00 -4.24
CA ALA A 1048 37.16 9.27 -4.94
C ALA A 1048 37.48 9.10 -6.43
N VAL A 1049 36.53 9.46 -7.29
CA VAL A 1049 36.66 9.47 -8.74
C VAL A 1049 36.63 10.92 -9.22
N PRO A 1050 37.77 11.51 -9.62
CA PRO A 1050 37.79 12.87 -10.15
C PRO A 1050 37.12 12.92 -11.51
N VAL A 1051 36.13 13.80 -11.66
CA VAL A 1051 35.42 14.05 -12.91
C VAL A 1051 35.76 15.45 -13.41
N LYS A 1052 36.21 15.55 -14.66
CA LYS A 1052 36.53 16.80 -15.32
C LYS A 1052 35.91 16.83 -16.72
N GLU A 1053 35.13 17.86 -17.01
CA GLU A 1053 34.34 18.00 -18.23
C GLU A 1053 33.45 16.76 -18.49
N GLY A 1054 32.91 16.16 -17.42
CA GLY A 1054 32.16 14.91 -17.48
C GLY A 1054 32.98 13.66 -17.83
N ARG A 1055 34.32 13.73 -17.83
CA ARG A 1055 35.23 12.62 -18.15
C ARG A 1055 35.94 12.06 -16.93
N PHE A 1056 36.12 10.74 -16.90
CA PHE A 1056 36.85 10.02 -15.85
C PHE A 1056 37.25 8.60 -16.28
N SER A 1057 38.22 8.00 -15.59
CA SER A 1057 38.55 6.58 -15.75
C SER A 1057 37.85 5.73 -14.68
N LEU A 1058 37.43 4.51 -15.04
CA LEU A 1058 36.88 3.54 -14.09
C LEU A 1058 37.53 2.18 -14.29
N SER A 1059 37.89 1.50 -13.20
CA SER A 1059 38.40 0.12 -13.21
C SER A 1059 37.45 -0.78 -12.44
N LEU A 1060 37.09 -1.94 -13.01
CA LEU A 1060 36.24 -2.92 -12.34
C LEU A 1060 36.82 -4.34 -12.47
N PRO A 1061 36.65 -5.19 -11.44
CA PRO A 1061 36.99 -6.60 -11.53
C PRO A 1061 36.04 -7.33 -12.51
N PRO A 1062 36.35 -8.59 -12.88
CA PRO A 1062 35.40 -9.45 -13.60
C PRO A 1062 34.04 -9.46 -12.91
N TYR A 1063 32.97 -9.26 -13.66
CA TYR A 1063 31.61 -9.22 -13.12
C TYR A 1063 31.37 -8.18 -12.01
N GLY A 1064 32.22 -7.15 -11.94
CA GLY A 1064 32.09 -6.06 -10.98
C GLY A 1064 31.02 -5.04 -11.37
N TYR A 1065 30.55 -4.28 -10.38
CA TYR A 1065 29.65 -3.15 -10.57
C TYR A 1065 30.14 -1.94 -9.75
N ALA A 1066 29.70 -0.75 -10.13
CA ALA A 1066 29.94 0.50 -9.40
C ALA A 1066 28.71 1.41 -9.44
N VAL A 1067 28.52 2.16 -8.36
CA VAL A 1067 27.54 3.26 -8.30
C VAL A 1067 28.29 4.52 -7.91
N LEU A 1068 28.38 5.48 -8.83
CA LEU A 1068 29.03 6.76 -8.58
C LEU A 1068 27.99 7.81 -8.24
N THR A 1069 28.23 8.57 -7.17
CA THR A 1069 27.43 9.73 -6.77
C THR A 1069 28.32 10.96 -6.55
N PRO A 1070 27.83 12.19 -6.73
CA PRO A 1070 28.60 13.39 -6.40
C PRO A 1070 29.01 13.37 -4.92
N ALA A 1071 30.26 13.73 -4.59
CA ALA A 1071 30.63 13.99 -3.20
C ALA A 1071 29.91 15.26 -2.74
N ARG A 1072 28.94 15.10 -1.83
CA ARG A 1072 28.30 16.23 -1.15
C ARG A 1072 29.21 16.83 -0.09
#